data_AF-V4US66-F1
#
_entry.id   AF-V4US66-F1
#
_cell.length_a   1.000
_cell.length_b   1.000
_cell.length_c   1.000
_cell.angle_alpha   90.00
_cell.angle_beta   90.00
_cell.angle_gamma   90.00
#
_symmetry.space_group_name_H-M   'P 1'
#
loop_
_entity.id
_entity.type
_entity.pdbx_description
1 polymer ?
#
loop_
_entity_poly.entity_id
_entity_poly.type
_entity_poly.pdbx_seq_one_letter_code
_entity_poly.pdbx_strand_id
1 'polypeptide(L)'
;MDVLSFSFICCKLLFFLSESSFASDTITSSQSLSDGRTLVSKDRSFELGFFSPGSSKNRYVGIWYKNMPVKTVVWVANRINPINDSSGLLVVNETGNLVLTSQNKSVVWSANLSKEVRTPVIFQLLDSGNLVLRGERDGGSETYLWQSFDYPSDTLLPGMKLGWDLKTGLERRITSSKSSDDPSPGDFTWALERQDNPESIFWKGSRKLTRSGPWNGLRFSASSLRQNPVFNFSFVSNEDELYYTFDLIDKAVFSRMVMNQTLYLRQRFIWNKATKSWDLNSNVPRDLCDTYALCGAYGICIISDMPVCQCLKGFKPKSRGYVDWSQGCVRDKSLNYSRQDGFIKFTAMKLPDATLSWVSKSMNLNECREKCLDNSSCMAYTNSDIRGEGSGCAMWFGELIDMRDFPDGGQDLYIRMSASEIGTRKLVQNMDLELPLFELATIANATDNFSINNKLGEGGFGPVYKGTLVDGQEIAVKRLSKISEQGLKELKNEVILFSKLQHRNLVKLLGCCIQGEEKLLIYEFMPNKSLNSFIFGLDQERCKILDWSKRFHIICGTARGLLYLHQDSRLRIIHRDLKASNVLLDQDMNPKISDFGLARAFGGDETEGNTNRVIGTYGYMAPEYASDGQFSVKSDVFSFGILLLEIISGKKNRGFYHSNNKLNLIGHAWKLWNEGMPSQLIDPCIQDSFNLAEVIRCFHIGLLCVQQHPKDRPSMPSVILMLGSETVLPQPKQPGYLADWKSTGQDYSSSTPESCSTNTITISELEGR
;
A
#
# COMPACT_ATOMS: atom_id res chain seq x y z
N MET A 1 32.11 85.23 36.60
CA MET A 1 31.93 84.04 37.47
C MET A 1 31.28 82.91 36.66
N ASP A 2 31.65 82.78 35.37
CA ASP A 2 30.77 82.11 34.40
C ASP A 2 31.39 80.87 33.74
N VAL A 3 32.69 80.63 33.97
CA VAL A 3 33.38 79.44 33.44
C VAL A 3 33.28 78.25 34.41
N LEU A 4 33.24 78.51 35.72
CA LEU A 4 33.10 77.47 36.75
C LEU A 4 31.67 76.87 36.79
N SER A 5 30.65 77.68 36.52
CA SER A 5 29.26 77.23 36.49
C SER A 5 28.95 76.33 35.28
N PHE A 6 29.61 76.55 34.13
CA PHE A 6 29.40 75.74 32.93
C PHE A 6 30.08 74.35 33.05
N SER A 7 31.26 74.28 33.69
CA SER A 7 31.96 73.01 33.94
C SER A 7 31.20 72.11 34.92
N PHE A 8 30.51 72.69 35.92
CA PHE A 8 29.74 71.92 36.90
C PHE A 8 28.44 71.35 36.31
N ILE A 9 27.83 72.05 35.34
CA ILE A 9 26.64 71.59 34.61
C ILE A 9 27.00 70.49 33.60
N CYS A 10 28.11 70.62 32.87
CA CYS A 10 28.61 69.55 31.99
C CYS A 10 29.01 68.28 32.75
N CYS A 11 29.63 68.39 33.93
CA CYS A 11 29.91 67.21 34.77
C CYS A 11 28.62 66.56 35.28
N LYS A 12 27.60 67.33 35.70
CA LYS A 12 26.30 66.73 36.09
C LYS A 12 25.55 66.11 34.90
N LEU A 13 25.62 66.69 33.70
CA LEU A 13 25.05 66.09 32.48
C LEU A 13 25.80 64.83 32.03
N LEU A 14 27.12 64.77 32.21
CA LEU A 14 27.91 63.55 31.97
C LEU A 14 27.59 62.45 33.01
N PHE A 15 27.32 62.81 34.27
CA PHE A 15 26.84 61.85 35.28
C PHE A 15 25.39 61.38 35.03
N PHE A 16 24.53 62.22 34.44
CA PHE A 16 23.18 61.81 33.99
C PHE A 16 23.19 61.00 32.68
N LEU A 17 24.27 61.06 31.89
CA LEU A 17 24.45 60.29 30.65
C LEU A 17 25.34 59.05 30.82
N SER A 18 25.89 58.79 32.02
CA SER A 18 26.80 57.67 32.28
C SER A 18 26.20 56.51 33.07
N GLU A 19 24.87 56.38 33.21
CA GLU A 19 24.26 55.06 33.45
C GLU A 19 24.30 54.21 32.18
N SER A 20 25.48 54.07 31.56
CA SER A 20 25.76 52.88 30.78
C SER A 20 25.93 51.73 31.76
N SER A 21 24.80 51.23 32.28
CA SER A 21 24.75 49.94 32.97
C SER A 21 25.19 48.89 31.95
N PHE A 22 26.49 48.55 31.94
CA PHE A 22 26.97 47.36 31.26
C PHE A 22 26.24 46.19 31.90
N ALA A 23 25.21 45.69 31.21
CA ALA A 23 24.51 44.49 31.63
C ALA A 23 25.53 43.35 31.58
N SER A 24 25.89 42.86 32.76
CA SER A 24 26.73 41.69 32.94
C SER A 24 25.98 40.45 32.43
N ASP A 25 26.71 39.40 32.06
CA ASP A 25 26.16 38.06 31.86
C ASP A 25 26.14 37.25 33.17
N THR A 26 26.75 37.80 34.24
CA THR A 26 26.92 37.14 35.54
C THR A 26 26.45 37.98 36.73
N ILE A 27 25.95 37.29 37.77
CA ILE A 27 25.64 37.82 39.10
C ILE A 27 26.40 36.96 40.12
N THR A 28 27.22 37.61 40.96
CA THR A 28 27.91 36.95 42.08
C THR A 28 27.02 36.87 43.32
N SER A 29 27.39 36.08 44.32
CA SER A 29 26.64 35.93 45.57
C SER A 29 26.42 37.24 46.35
N SER A 30 27.24 38.26 46.11
CA SER A 30 27.13 39.60 46.71
C SER A 30 26.19 40.55 45.97
N GLN A 31 25.68 40.16 44.81
CA GLN A 31 24.86 40.99 43.93
C GLN A 31 23.42 40.49 43.87
N SER A 32 22.52 41.39 43.49
CA SER A 32 21.11 41.08 43.29
C SER A 32 20.58 41.75 42.02
N LEU A 33 19.57 41.12 41.42
CA LEU A 33 18.82 41.67 40.30
C LEU A 33 17.48 42.19 40.81
N SER A 34 17.33 43.51 40.80
CA SER A 34 16.07 44.18 41.10
C SER A 34 15.28 44.45 39.82
N ASP A 35 14.00 44.76 39.98
CA ASP A 35 13.19 45.27 38.88
C ASP A 35 13.85 46.52 38.22
N GLY A 36 13.79 46.60 36.90
CA GLY A 36 14.47 47.61 36.07
C GLY A 36 15.90 47.26 35.64
N ARG A 37 16.57 46.30 36.31
CA ARG A 37 17.90 45.80 35.89
C ARG A 37 17.77 44.50 35.11
N THR A 38 18.70 44.26 34.19
CA THR A 38 18.75 43.04 33.38
C THR A 38 20.13 42.40 33.33
N LEU A 39 20.13 41.09 33.07
CA LEU A 39 21.31 40.29 32.75
C LEU A 39 21.28 40.00 31.25
N VAL A 40 22.40 40.12 30.55
CA VAL A 40 22.45 39.97 29.09
C VAL A 40 23.51 38.95 28.74
N SER A 41 23.19 38.01 27.86
CA SER A 41 24.17 37.01 27.38
C SER A 41 25.36 37.72 26.72
N LYS A 42 26.52 37.07 26.69
CA LYS A 42 27.76 37.66 26.20
C LYS A 42 27.66 38.11 24.74
N ASP A 43 26.97 37.32 23.91
CA ASP A 43 26.68 37.64 22.51
C ASP A 43 25.48 38.58 22.30
N ARG A 44 24.79 38.95 23.38
CA ARG A 44 23.59 39.77 23.41
C ARG A 44 22.39 39.16 22.68
N SER A 45 22.34 37.84 22.51
CA SER A 45 21.18 37.13 21.95
C SER A 45 20.01 37.08 22.93
N PHE A 46 20.29 36.88 24.23
CA PHE A 46 19.29 36.72 25.27
C PHE A 46 19.43 37.75 26.38
N GLU A 47 18.31 38.04 27.03
CA GLU A 47 18.21 38.94 28.17
C GLU A 47 17.28 38.35 29.22
N LEU A 48 17.69 38.42 30.49
CA LEU A 48 16.93 38.04 31.66
C LEU A 48 16.55 39.29 32.46
N GLY A 49 15.32 39.35 32.93
CA GLY A 49 14.90 40.36 33.90
C GLY A 49 13.43 40.27 34.26
N PHE A 50 12.95 41.33 34.92
CA PHE A 50 11.54 41.45 35.30
C PHE A 50 10.70 41.93 34.12
N PHE A 51 9.48 41.40 33.99
CA PHE A 51 8.53 41.79 32.96
C PHE A 51 7.07 41.57 33.40
N SER A 52 6.16 42.19 32.66
CA SER A 52 4.72 41.97 32.74
C SER A 52 4.21 41.48 31.38
N PRO A 53 3.52 40.32 31.32
CA PRO A 53 2.97 39.79 30.08
C PRO A 53 1.71 40.53 29.65
N GLY A 54 1.68 41.00 28.40
CA GLY A 54 0.53 41.66 27.80
C GLY A 54 -0.02 42.83 28.63
N SER A 55 -1.27 42.70 29.05
CA SER A 55 -2.03 43.66 29.86
C SER A 55 -1.97 43.38 31.38
N SER A 56 -1.28 42.31 31.79
CA SER A 56 -1.17 41.91 33.19
C SER A 56 -0.38 42.93 34.01
N LYS A 57 -0.80 43.16 35.25
CA LYS A 57 -0.05 43.97 36.24
C LYS A 57 0.95 43.14 37.04
N ASN A 58 0.87 41.82 36.94
CA ASN A 58 1.76 40.91 37.64
C ASN A 58 3.19 41.02 37.08
N ARG A 59 4.17 40.79 37.96
CA ARG A 59 5.60 40.78 37.65
C ARG A 59 6.15 39.37 37.72
N TYR A 60 6.94 39.06 36.70
CA TYR A 60 7.61 37.78 36.53
C TYR A 60 9.08 38.01 36.17
N VAL A 61 9.93 37.05 36.53
CA VAL A 61 11.29 36.94 36.03
C VAL A 61 11.28 36.01 34.82
N GLY A 62 11.83 36.46 33.70
CA GLY A 62 11.89 35.64 32.49
C GLY A 62 13.05 35.99 31.58
N ILE A 63 13.30 35.10 30.62
CA ILE A 63 14.32 35.23 29.58
C ILE A 63 13.63 35.51 28.25
N TRP A 64 14.15 36.45 27.46
CA TRP A 64 13.66 36.77 26.12
C TRP A 64 14.80 37.03 25.14
N TYR A 65 14.49 37.00 23.84
CA TYR A 65 15.41 37.46 22.81
C TYR A 65 15.59 38.99 22.89
N LYS A 66 16.83 39.46 23.04
CA LYS A 66 17.13 40.87 23.31
C LYS A 66 16.88 41.79 22.10
N ASN A 67 17.36 41.38 20.93
CA ASN A 67 17.41 42.25 19.73
C ASN A 67 16.20 42.07 18.80
N MET A 68 15.02 41.76 19.34
CA MET A 68 13.78 41.60 18.57
C MET A 68 12.79 42.73 18.87
N PRO A 69 12.07 43.26 17.87
CA PRO A 69 11.10 44.34 18.07
C PRO A 69 9.91 43.91 18.94
N VAL A 70 9.56 42.62 18.89
CA VAL A 70 8.53 42.02 19.73
C VAL A 70 9.21 41.23 20.85
N LYS A 71 8.92 41.60 22.10
CA LYS A 71 9.46 40.92 23.29
C LYS A 71 8.97 39.47 23.31
N THR A 72 9.85 38.56 22.91
CA THR A 72 9.56 37.13 22.82
C THR A 72 10.16 36.42 24.03
N VAL A 73 9.35 36.19 25.05
CA VAL A 73 9.73 35.47 26.27
C VAL A 73 9.79 33.97 25.98
N VAL A 74 10.83 33.30 26.44
CA VAL A 74 11.12 31.87 26.16
C VAL A 74 11.24 31.04 27.44
N TRP A 75 11.35 31.68 28.60
CA TRP A 75 11.39 31.02 29.91
C TRP A 75 10.90 31.96 31.01
N VAL A 76 10.20 31.42 32.02
CA VAL A 76 9.65 32.18 33.15
C VAL A 76 9.88 31.40 34.46
N ALA A 77 10.52 32.03 35.45
CA ALA A 77 10.84 31.41 36.73
C ALA A 77 9.59 31.22 37.60
N ASN A 78 8.96 32.31 38.00
CA ASN A 78 7.87 32.34 38.97
C ASN A 78 6.50 32.29 38.28
N ARG A 79 6.34 31.42 37.28
CA ARG A 79 5.12 31.28 36.47
C ARG A 79 3.86 30.95 37.29
N ILE A 80 4.01 30.29 38.44
CA ILE A 80 2.90 29.92 39.34
C ILE A 80 2.59 31.05 40.34
N ASN A 81 3.63 31.67 40.89
CA ASN A 81 3.52 32.67 41.95
C ASN A 81 3.99 34.04 41.43
N PRO A 82 3.10 34.87 40.85
CA PRO A 82 3.45 36.22 40.44
C PRO A 82 3.80 37.13 41.61
N ILE A 83 4.53 38.21 41.33
CA ILE A 83 4.71 39.33 42.25
C ILE A 83 3.74 40.46 41.83
N ASN A 84 3.03 41.08 42.77
CA ASN A 84 1.97 42.04 42.46
C ASN A 84 2.46 43.50 42.35
N ASP A 85 3.75 43.73 42.54
CA ASP A 85 4.42 45.04 42.53
C ASP A 85 5.85 44.92 41.98
N SER A 86 6.62 46.01 41.99
CA SER A 86 8.01 46.07 41.53
C SER A 86 9.05 45.82 42.64
N SER A 87 8.66 45.20 43.75
CA SER A 87 9.56 44.93 44.89
C SER A 87 10.44 43.68 44.71
N GLY A 88 10.27 42.99 43.57
CA GLY A 88 10.95 41.74 43.28
C GLY A 88 12.47 41.85 43.32
N LEU A 89 13.10 40.91 44.03
CA LEU A 89 14.56 40.81 44.11
C LEU A 89 15.01 39.37 43.90
N LEU A 90 15.77 39.14 42.83
CA LEU A 90 16.41 37.86 42.55
C LEU A 90 17.83 37.88 43.13
N VAL A 91 18.13 36.97 44.05
CA VAL A 91 19.37 36.96 44.83
C VAL A 91 19.81 35.54 45.14
N VAL A 92 21.10 35.34 45.40
CA VAL A 92 21.62 34.10 45.98
C VAL A 92 21.56 34.22 47.51
N ASN A 93 20.88 33.31 48.18
CA ASN A 93 20.78 33.32 49.63
C ASN A 93 22.06 32.76 50.31
N GLU A 94 22.07 32.77 51.64
CA GLU A 94 23.21 32.30 52.44
C GLU A 94 23.54 30.80 52.25
N THR A 95 22.58 30.00 51.76
CA THR A 95 22.79 28.57 51.48
C THR A 95 23.31 28.30 50.05
N GLY A 96 23.57 29.36 49.28
CA GLY A 96 24.03 29.27 47.89
C GLY A 96 22.91 28.99 46.88
N ASN A 97 21.64 29.08 47.30
CA ASN A 97 20.47 28.84 46.45
C ASN A 97 19.98 30.15 45.80
N LEU A 98 19.52 30.06 44.56
CA LEU A 98 18.90 31.18 43.87
C LEU A 98 17.44 31.32 44.32
N VAL A 99 17.09 32.50 44.85
CA VAL A 99 15.76 32.80 45.36
C VAL A 99 15.23 34.11 44.79
N LEU A 100 13.93 34.12 44.47
CA LEU A 100 13.18 35.32 44.14
C LEU A 100 12.34 35.73 45.35
N THR A 101 12.51 36.96 45.80
CA THR A 101 11.82 37.52 46.97
C THR A 101 10.91 38.69 46.61
N SER A 102 9.90 38.94 47.45
CA SER A 102 8.94 40.06 47.36
C SER A 102 9.14 41.06 48.54
N GLN A 103 8.32 42.11 48.61
CA GLN A 103 8.38 43.27 49.52
C GLN A 103 8.65 42.93 51.00
N ASN A 104 8.19 41.76 51.47
CA ASN A 104 8.38 41.29 52.84
C ASN A 104 9.52 40.26 53.01
N LYS A 105 10.44 40.15 52.04
CA LYS A 105 11.45 39.08 51.93
C LYS A 105 10.87 37.66 51.89
N SER A 106 9.59 37.52 51.59
CA SER A 106 8.98 36.21 51.35
C SER A 106 9.54 35.63 50.07
N VAL A 107 9.91 34.34 50.11
CA VAL A 107 10.41 33.61 48.93
C VAL A 107 9.21 33.23 48.06
N VAL A 108 9.19 33.77 46.85
CA VAL A 108 8.14 33.55 45.84
C VAL A 108 8.49 32.37 44.93
N TRP A 109 9.79 32.18 44.67
CA TRP A 109 10.33 31.10 43.86
C TRP A 109 11.78 30.80 44.28
N SER A 110 12.23 29.56 44.09
CA SER A 110 13.63 29.18 44.27
C SER A 110 14.05 28.08 43.28
N ALA A 111 15.35 27.98 43.00
CA ALA A 111 15.92 26.91 42.17
C ALA A 111 15.89 25.53 42.86
N ASN A 112 15.63 25.49 44.17
CA ASN A 112 15.47 24.29 44.99
C ASN A 112 16.64 23.28 44.88
N LEU A 113 17.86 23.76 45.14
CA LEU A 113 19.06 22.92 45.16
C LEU A 113 18.96 21.77 46.18
N SER A 114 19.38 20.56 45.77
CA SER A 114 19.32 19.37 46.61
C SER A 114 20.33 19.36 47.76
N LYS A 115 21.38 20.18 47.69
CA LYS A 115 22.44 20.30 48.69
C LYS A 115 22.83 21.77 48.86
N GLU A 116 23.11 22.17 50.10
CA GLU A 116 23.68 23.49 50.38
C GLU A 116 25.07 23.62 49.76
N VAL A 117 25.35 24.77 49.16
CA VAL A 117 26.63 25.04 48.49
C VAL A 117 27.34 26.14 49.26
N ARG A 118 28.39 25.76 49.99
CA ARG A 118 29.17 26.68 50.84
C ARG A 118 30.29 27.41 50.10
N THR A 119 30.48 27.13 48.82
CA THR A 119 31.45 27.83 47.96
C THR A 119 30.81 29.02 47.27
N PRO A 120 31.58 30.07 46.93
CA PRO A 120 31.07 31.15 46.09
C PRO A 120 30.48 30.58 44.79
N VAL A 121 29.23 30.95 44.51
CA VAL A 121 28.51 30.56 43.31
C VAL A 121 28.31 31.77 42.40
N ILE A 122 28.32 31.51 41.10
CA ILE A 122 28.00 32.48 40.06
C ILE A 122 26.73 32.02 39.38
N PHE A 123 25.85 32.99 39.17
CA PHE A 123 24.69 32.85 38.32
C PHE A 123 24.97 33.49 36.97
N GLN A 124 24.82 32.74 35.87
CA GLN A 124 25.24 33.18 34.54
C GLN A 124 24.16 32.90 33.48
N LEU A 125 23.89 33.88 32.62
CA LEU A 125 23.09 33.69 31.40
C LEU A 125 24.01 33.38 30.22
N LEU A 126 23.95 32.16 29.71
CA LEU A 126 24.73 31.71 28.55
C LEU A 126 24.12 32.21 27.23
N ASP A 127 24.93 32.21 26.17
CA ASP A 127 24.52 32.61 24.81
C ASP A 127 23.47 31.66 24.20
N SER A 128 23.30 30.45 24.75
CA SER A 128 22.19 29.54 24.40
C SER A 128 20.84 29.97 24.99
N GLY A 129 20.83 30.93 25.90
CA GLY A 129 19.67 31.29 26.72
C GLY A 129 19.54 30.40 27.98
N ASN A 130 20.47 29.47 28.21
CA ASN A 130 20.49 28.68 29.43
C ASN A 130 21.03 29.53 30.59
N LEU A 131 20.21 29.67 31.62
CA LEU A 131 20.55 30.32 32.87
C LEU A 131 21.06 29.28 33.86
N VAL A 132 22.31 29.40 34.29
CA VAL A 132 23.02 28.36 35.05
C VAL A 132 23.53 28.89 36.40
N LEU A 133 23.56 27.99 37.38
CA LEU A 133 24.24 28.18 38.66
C LEU A 133 25.45 27.25 38.72
N ARG A 134 26.64 27.81 38.96
CA ARG A 134 27.90 27.06 39.01
C ARG A 134 28.86 27.62 40.07
N GLY A 135 29.86 26.85 40.47
CA GLY A 135 30.91 27.35 41.35
C GLY A 135 31.78 28.39 40.66
N GLU A 136 32.21 29.42 41.39
CA GLU A 136 33.07 30.50 40.87
C GLU A 136 34.42 29.96 40.36
N ARG A 137 34.94 28.90 40.99
CA ARG A 137 36.24 28.29 40.67
C ARG A 137 36.17 27.17 39.62
N ASP A 138 34.99 26.83 39.12
CA ASP A 138 34.81 25.66 38.24
C ASP A 138 35.27 25.91 36.79
N GLY A 139 35.92 27.05 36.49
CA GLY A 139 36.70 27.24 35.27
C GLY A 139 35.97 27.05 33.93
N GLY A 140 34.64 27.02 33.94
CA GLY A 140 33.84 26.75 32.74
C GLY A 140 33.52 25.27 32.48
N SER A 141 33.67 24.37 33.47
CA SER A 141 33.13 23.02 33.35
C SER A 141 31.61 23.06 33.18
N GLU A 142 31.06 22.19 32.33
CA GLU A 142 29.61 22.06 32.08
C GLU A 142 28.86 21.34 33.22
N THR A 143 29.47 21.21 34.40
CA THR A 143 28.84 20.62 35.58
C THR A 143 28.12 21.70 36.38
N TYR A 144 26.84 21.91 36.07
CA TYR A 144 26.02 22.92 36.73
C TYR A 144 25.36 22.37 38.00
N LEU A 145 25.22 23.23 39.02
CA LEU A 145 24.45 22.95 40.23
C LEU A 145 22.94 23.02 39.96
N TRP A 146 22.56 23.91 39.03
CA TRP A 146 21.20 24.08 38.53
C TRP A 146 21.23 24.74 37.16
N GLN A 147 20.24 24.45 36.31
CA GLN A 147 20.09 25.12 35.03
C GLN A 147 18.61 25.29 34.64
N SER A 148 18.28 26.39 33.97
CA SER A 148 16.92 26.65 33.48
C SER A 148 16.45 25.65 32.42
N PHE A 149 17.36 25.06 31.66
CA PHE A 149 17.04 24.07 30.63
C PHE A 149 16.44 22.78 31.18
N ASP A 150 16.62 22.51 32.48
CA ASP A 150 15.99 21.40 33.19
C ASP A 150 14.53 21.69 33.58
N TYR A 151 14.12 22.96 33.57
CA TYR A 151 12.81 23.43 33.98
C TYR A 151 12.16 24.32 32.90
N PRO A 152 11.90 23.78 31.69
CA PRO A 152 11.27 24.52 30.60
C PRO A 152 9.91 25.13 30.96
N SER A 153 9.55 26.21 30.25
CA SER A 153 8.24 26.84 30.32
C SER A 153 7.30 26.30 29.23
N ASP A 154 6.92 27.14 28.27
CA ASP A 154 6.07 26.81 27.11
C ASP A 154 6.87 26.62 25.81
N THR A 155 8.20 26.79 25.88
CA THR A 155 9.11 26.89 24.74
C THR A 155 10.25 25.87 24.85
N LEU A 156 10.56 25.20 23.74
CA LEU A 156 11.78 24.43 23.53
C LEU A 156 12.73 25.22 22.61
N LEU A 157 13.90 25.59 23.13
CA LEU A 157 14.99 26.27 22.41
C LEU A 157 16.01 25.27 21.86
N PRO A 158 16.88 25.71 20.93
CA PRO A 158 18.02 24.91 20.50
C PRO A 158 18.91 24.51 21.69
N GLY A 159 19.39 23.27 21.69
CA GLY A 159 20.22 22.70 22.77
C GLY A 159 19.45 22.25 24.02
N MET A 160 18.14 22.55 24.14
CA MET A 160 17.32 22.05 25.24
C MET A 160 16.96 20.58 25.05
N LYS A 161 17.02 19.81 26.14
CA LYS A 161 16.59 18.42 26.16
C LYS A 161 15.10 18.33 26.53
N LEU A 162 14.28 17.73 25.66
CA LEU A 162 12.92 17.30 25.98
C LEU A 162 12.94 15.81 26.29
N GLY A 163 12.59 15.41 27.51
CA GLY A 163 12.61 14.01 27.93
C GLY A 163 13.10 13.84 29.37
N TRP A 164 13.85 12.79 29.64
CA TRP A 164 14.21 12.33 30.97
C TRP A 164 15.71 12.28 31.18
N ASP A 165 16.13 12.73 32.36
CA ASP A 165 17.33 12.23 33.01
C ASP A 165 16.93 11.02 33.85
N LEU A 166 17.44 9.84 33.50
CA LEU A 166 17.05 8.59 34.13
C LEU A 166 17.79 8.36 35.46
N LYS A 167 18.93 9.02 35.67
CA LYS A 167 19.70 8.95 36.93
C LYS A 167 19.02 9.74 38.04
N THR A 168 18.55 10.95 37.73
CA THR A 168 17.89 11.83 38.71
C THR A 168 16.38 11.64 38.74
N GLY A 169 15.80 11.05 37.70
CA GLY A 169 14.36 10.90 37.53
C GLY A 169 13.65 12.17 37.05
N LEU A 170 14.40 13.22 36.69
CA LEU A 170 13.87 14.50 36.25
C LEU A 170 13.21 14.40 34.86
N GLU A 171 11.96 14.86 34.76
CA GLU A 171 11.23 15.05 33.50
C GLU A 171 11.33 16.49 33.00
N ARG A 172 11.88 16.67 31.80
CA ARG A 172 11.88 17.92 31.05
C ARG A 172 10.74 17.88 30.04
N ARG A 173 9.63 18.57 30.36
CA ARG A 173 8.43 18.66 29.52
C ARG A 173 8.02 20.11 29.28
N ILE A 174 7.47 20.38 28.11
CA ILE A 174 6.98 21.73 27.78
C ILE A 174 5.52 21.83 28.17
N THR A 175 5.13 22.87 28.91
CA THR A 175 3.73 23.11 29.32
C THR A 175 3.30 24.49 28.88
N SER A 176 2.19 24.57 28.13
CA SER A 176 1.65 25.83 27.62
C SER A 176 1.44 26.86 28.73
N SER A 177 1.45 28.13 28.37
CA SER A 177 0.87 29.19 29.19
C SER A 177 -0.66 29.15 29.07
N LYS A 178 -1.38 29.60 30.10
CA LYS A 178 -2.85 29.69 30.05
C LYS A 178 -3.34 30.67 28.99
N SER A 179 -2.64 31.79 28.83
CA SER A 179 -2.93 32.81 27.81
C SER A 179 -1.71 33.68 27.52
N SER A 180 -1.84 34.66 26.62
CA SER A 180 -0.83 35.70 26.35
C SER A 180 -0.50 36.58 27.56
N ASP A 181 -1.43 36.70 28.50
CA ASP A 181 -1.34 37.59 29.67
C ASP A 181 -1.09 36.80 30.98
N ASP A 182 -1.19 35.47 30.94
CA ASP A 182 -0.98 34.59 32.09
C ASP A 182 -0.01 33.43 31.75
N PRO A 183 1.26 33.53 32.17
CA PRO A 183 2.29 32.54 31.90
C PRO A 183 2.16 31.28 32.77
N SER A 184 1.19 31.24 33.70
CA SER A 184 0.98 30.07 34.55
C SER A 184 0.69 28.81 33.72
N PRO A 185 1.02 27.61 34.23
CA PRO A 185 0.81 26.36 33.51
C PRO A 185 -0.64 26.20 33.04
N GLY A 186 -0.78 25.98 31.74
CA GLY A 186 -2.02 25.65 31.07
C GLY A 186 -2.32 24.15 31.03
N ASP A 187 -3.30 23.77 30.22
CA ASP A 187 -3.81 22.40 30.16
C ASP A 187 -2.98 21.49 29.24
N PHE A 188 -2.12 22.07 28.41
CA PHE A 188 -1.39 21.36 27.36
C PHE A 188 0.04 21.07 27.75
N THR A 189 0.46 19.82 27.55
CA THR A 189 1.83 19.39 27.83
C THR A 189 2.38 18.59 26.65
N TRP A 190 3.66 18.81 26.34
CA TRP A 190 4.42 18.04 25.38
C TRP A 190 5.61 17.38 26.08
N ALA A 191 5.64 16.05 26.04
CA ALA A 191 6.60 15.22 26.77
C ALA A 191 6.97 13.95 25.99
N LEU A 192 8.02 13.26 26.44
CA LEU A 192 8.37 11.91 25.96
C LEU A 192 7.87 10.85 26.95
N GLU A 193 7.20 9.81 26.45
CA GLU A 193 6.81 8.65 27.27
C GLU A 193 8.01 7.75 27.56
N ARG A 194 8.14 7.32 28.83
CA ARG A 194 9.19 6.42 29.30
C ARG A 194 8.74 4.96 29.16
N GLN A 195 8.92 4.39 27.97
CA GLN A 195 8.59 3.00 27.64
C GLN A 195 9.67 2.41 26.72
N ASP A 196 9.64 1.09 26.49
CA ASP A 196 10.64 0.37 25.66
C ASP A 196 10.77 0.95 24.24
N ASN A 197 9.68 1.51 23.72
CA ASN A 197 9.63 2.19 22.44
C ASN A 197 9.12 3.64 22.62
N PRO A 198 10.01 4.58 22.97
CA PRO A 198 9.62 5.93 23.40
C PRO A 198 8.93 6.74 22.31
N GLU A 199 7.98 7.58 22.74
CA GLU A 199 7.17 8.41 21.85
C GLU A 199 7.05 9.83 22.37
N SER A 200 6.94 10.81 21.46
CA SER A 200 6.61 12.20 21.80
C SER A 200 5.09 12.38 21.77
N ILE A 201 4.52 12.75 22.91
CA ILE A 201 3.08 12.90 23.09
C ILE A 201 2.70 14.35 23.37
N PHE A 202 1.64 14.80 22.71
CA PHE A 202 0.94 16.04 23.03
C PHE A 202 -0.34 15.70 23.82
N TRP A 203 -0.37 16.14 25.08
CA TRP A 203 -1.46 15.93 26.05
C TRP A 203 -2.34 17.15 26.25
N LYS A 204 -3.60 16.89 26.60
CA LYS A 204 -4.51 17.83 27.28
C LYS A 204 -4.93 17.22 28.62
N GLY A 205 -4.40 17.72 29.73
CA GLY A 205 -4.52 17.04 31.02
C GLY A 205 -4.00 15.60 30.93
N SER A 206 -4.85 14.62 31.22
CA SER A 206 -4.54 13.19 31.12
C SER A 206 -4.90 12.54 29.77
N ARG A 207 -5.42 13.29 28.80
CA ARG A 207 -5.84 12.77 27.50
C ARG A 207 -4.76 12.99 26.43
N LYS A 208 -4.35 11.93 25.73
CA LYS A 208 -3.51 12.02 24.53
C LYS A 208 -4.30 12.72 23.41
N LEU A 209 -3.74 13.79 22.84
CA LEU A 209 -4.30 14.48 21.66
C LEU A 209 -3.64 14.02 20.37
N THR A 210 -2.31 13.96 20.37
CA THR A 210 -1.50 13.56 19.22
C THR A 210 -0.26 12.82 19.66
N ARG A 211 0.17 11.86 18.85
CA ARG A 211 1.37 11.05 19.04
C ARG A 211 2.28 11.19 17.83
N SER A 212 3.57 11.39 18.07
CA SER A 212 4.58 11.45 17.01
C SER A 212 4.90 10.10 16.36
N GLY A 213 4.48 9.02 17.00
CA GLY A 213 5.01 7.69 16.72
C GLY A 213 6.33 7.42 17.44
N PRO A 214 6.76 6.15 17.52
CA PRO A 214 8.07 5.80 18.05
C PRO A 214 9.22 6.33 17.19
N TRP A 215 10.38 6.51 17.82
CA TRP A 215 11.62 6.85 17.13
C TRP A 215 12.18 5.65 16.37
N ASN A 216 12.49 5.82 15.07
CA ASN A 216 12.92 4.74 14.20
C ASN A 216 14.41 4.78 13.81
N GLY A 217 15.25 5.42 14.62
CA GLY A 217 16.68 5.61 14.34
C GLY A 217 16.98 6.84 13.48
N LEU A 218 16.04 7.30 12.66
CA LEU A 218 16.19 8.50 11.82
C LEU A 218 15.25 9.64 12.22
N ARG A 219 14.01 9.32 12.59
CA ARG A 219 12.94 10.27 12.94
C ARG A 219 11.83 9.56 13.73
N PHE A 220 10.84 10.32 14.22
CA PHE A 220 9.60 9.72 14.72
C PHE A 220 8.73 9.23 13.55
N SER A 221 8.02 8.11 13.70
CA SER A 221 7.31 7.47 12.57
C SER A 221 6.17 8.28 11.94
N ALA A 222 5.60 9.25 12.66
CA ALA A 222 4.63 10.23 12.13
C ALA A 222 5.29 11.56 11.74
N SER A 223 6.61 11.61 11.58
CA SER A 223 7.33 12.84 11.26
C SER A 223 7.85 12.84 9.83
N SER A 224 7.53 13.89 9.07
CA SER A 224 8.14 14.15 7.77
C SER A 224 9.48 14.91 7.89
N LEU A 225 9.93 15.23 9.13
CA LEU A 225 11.20 15.91 9.36
C LEU A 225 12.35 15.10 8.77
N ARG A 226 13.00 15.69 7.76
CA ARG A 226 14.28 15.24 7.19
C ARG A 226 15.37 16.20 7.67
N GLN A 227 16.63 15.83 7.46
CA GLN A 227 17.72 16.80 7.55
C GLN A 227 17.38 18.01 6.68
N ASN A 228 17.49 19.19 7.26
CA ASN A 228 17.17 20.46 6.62
C ASN A 228 18.32 21.44 6.91
N PRO A 229 18.51 22.48 6.09
CA PRO A 229 19.65 23.39 6.23
C PRO A 229 19.56 24.32 7.44
N VAL A 230 18.45 24.31 8.19
CA VAL A 230 18.22 25.22 9.32
C VAL A 230 18.65 24.60 10.64
N PHE A 231 18.28 23.34 10.90
CA PHE A 231 18.56 22.68 12.16
C PHE A 231 18.83 21.18 11.99
N ASN A 232 19.71 20.68 12.85
CA ASN A 232 19.89 19.27 13.14
C ASN A 232 19.04 18.88 14.36
N PHE A 233 18.70 17.61 14.46
CA PHE A 233 18.02 17.06 15.63
C PHE A 233 18.61 15.70 15.97
N SER A 234 18.52 15.34 17.24
CA SER A 234 18.99 14.06 17.73
C SER A 234 18.03 13.51 18.77
N PHE A 235 18.07 12.20 18.90
CA PHE A 235 17.28 11.46 19.87
C PHE A 235 18.22 10.49 20.58
N VAL A 236 18.27 10.59 21.90
CA VAL A 236 19.12 9.77 22.75
C VAL A 236 18.22 8.87 23.59
N SER A 237 18.52 7.58 23.62
CA SER A 237 17.84 6.58 24.44
C SER A 237 18.85 5.51 24.87
N ASN A 238 19.34 5.67 26.10
CA ASN A 238 20.28 4.78 26.77
C ASN A 238 19.92 4.66 28.26
N GLU A 239 20.79 4.05 29.06
CA GLU A 239 20.54 3.80 30.50
C GLU A 239 20.55 5.08 31.36
N ASP A 240 21.18 6.15 30.87
CA ASP A 240 21.40 7.39 31.62
C ASP A 240 20.37 8.47 31.26
N GLU A 241 20.02 8.59 29.98
CA GLU A 241 19.16 9.66 29.46
C GLU A 241 18.25 9.19 28.32
N LEU A 242 17.06 9.79 28.25
CA LEU A 242 16.08 9.61 27.18
C LEU A 242 15.58 10.98 26.73
N TYR A 243 16.05 11.54 25.62
CA TYR A 243 15.59 12.87 25.20
C TYR A 243 15.66 13.11 23.70
N TYR A 244 14.86 14.09 23.28
CA TYR A 244 14.93 14.75 21.99
C TYR A 244 15.58 16.13 22.18
N THR A 245 16.49 16.50 21.28
CA THR A 245 17.04 17.86 21.18
C THR A 245 17.16 18.28 19.73
N PHE A 246 17.29 19.58 19.49
CA PHE A 246 17.64 20.12 18.19
C PHE A 246 18.63 21.26 18.32
N ASP A 247 19.51 21.40 17.34
CA ASP A 247 20.55 22.42 17.28
C ASP A 247 20.51 23.12 15.93
N LEU A 248 20.80 24.42 15.91
CA LEU A 248 20.80 25.19 14.67
C LEU A 248 22.12 24.99 13.93
N ILE A 249 22.04 24.83 12.61
CA ILE A 249 23.23 24.70 11.76
C ILE A 249 23.91 26.06 11.63
N ASP A 250 23.13 27.09 11.32
CA ASP A 250 23.58 28.48 11.36
C ASP A 250 23.14 29.13 12.67
N LYS A 251 24.12 29.47 13.53
CA LYS A 251 23.90 30.15 14.81
C LYS A 251 23.32 31.57 14.65
N ALA A 252 23.37 32.15 13.45
CA ALA A 252 22.77 33.44 13.17
C ALA A 252 21.26 33.37 12.92
N VAL A 253 20.67 32.18 12.77
CA VAL A 253 19.23 31.96 12.65
C VAL A 253 18.63 31.80 14.06
N PHE A 254 17.37 32.19 14.25
CA PHE A 254 16.63 31.86 15.47
C PHE A 254 15.46 30.95 15.14
N SER A 255 15.28 29.87 15.91
CA SER A 255 14.13 28.99 15.83
C SER A 255 13.73 28.51 17.22
N ARG A 256 12.44 28.31 17.42
CA ARG A 256 11.87 27.79 18.67
C ARG A 256 10.62 26.96 18.40
N MET A 257 10.28 26.07 19.33
CA MET A 257 9.00 25.36 19.35
C MET A 257 8.19 25.75 20.58
N VAL A 258 6.93 26.13 20.39
CA VAL A 258 6.08 26.68 21.46
C VAL A 258 4.72 26.01 21.50
N MET A 259 4.23 25.78 22.71
CA MET A 259 2.89 25.24 22.99
C MET A 259 1.88 26.37 23.11
N ASN A 260 0.95 26.45 22.15
CA ASN A 260 -0.11 27.46 22.13
C ASN A 260 -1.43 26.87 22.62
N GLN A 261 -1.90 27.34 23.78
CA GLN A 261 -3.15 26.89 24.37
C GLN A 261 -4.38 27.35 23.60
N THR A 262 -4.43 28.61 23.20
CA THR A 262 -5.60 29.19 22.51
C THR A 262 -5.85 28.50 21.17
N LEU A 263 -4.78 28.16 20.45
CA LEU A 263 -4.88 27.54 19.12
C LEU A 263 -4.88 26.01 19.15
N TYR A 264 -4.65 25.37 20.31
CA TYR A 264 -4.53 23.91 20.44
C TYR A 264 -3.38 23.34 19.58
N LEU A 265 -2.29 24.10 19.41
CA LEU A 265 -1.17 23.76 18.53
C LEU A 265 0.17 23.79 19.26
N ARG A 266 1.04 22.84 18.94
CA ARG A 266 2.49 23.00 19.07
C ARG A 266 3.03 23.58 17.78
N GLN A 267 3.71 24.72 17.84
CA GLN A 267 4.17 25.46 16.66
C GLN A 267 5.69 25.58 16.65
N ARG A 268 6.31 25.37 15.49
CA ARG A 268 7.71 25.72 15.24
C ARG A 268 7.78 27.03 14.48
N PHE A 269 8.55 27.98 15.00
CA PHE A 269 8.81 29.25 14.36
C PHE A 269 10.27 29.38 13.92
N ILE A 270 10.49 30.08 12.81
CA ILE A 270 11.81 30.54 12.35
C ILE A 270 11.75 32.06 12.23
N TRP A 271 12.77 32.75 12.76
CA TRP A 271 12.82 34.20 12.72
C TRP A 271 13.24 34.69 11.33
N ASN A 272 12.41 35.53 10.73
CA ASN A 272 12.69 36.16 9.45
C ASN A 272 13.28 37.56 9.68
N LYS A 273 14.56 37.72 9.35
CA LYS A 273 15.29 38.99 9.54
C LYS A 273 14.78 40.11 8.63
N ALA A 274 14.23 39.79 7.46
CA ALA A 274 13.78 40.78 6.49
C ALA A 274 12.45 41.42 6.93
N THR A 275 11.49 40.60 7.34
CA THR A 275 10.17 41.04 7.83
C THR A 275 10.16 41.40 9.32
N LYS A 276 11.22 41.02 10.06
CA LYS A 276 11.33 41.12 11.52
C LYS A 276 10.15 40.47 12.24
N SER A 277 9.75 39.28 11.76
CA SER A 277 8.63 38.49 12.29
C SER A 277 9.03 37.03 12.53
N TRP A 278 8.24 36.36 13.36
CA TRP A 278 8.28 34.90 13.49
C TRP A 278 7.43 34.27 12.39
N ASP A 279 8.07 33.55 11.49
CA ASP A 279 7.37 32.82 10.43
C ASP A 279 7.06 31.40 10.92
N LEU A 280 5.81 30.97 10.75
CA LEU A 280 5.38 29.62 11.11
C LEU A 280 5.98 28.62 10.13
N ASN A 281 6.83 27.72 10.63
CA ASN A 281 7.45 26.68 9.81
C ASN A 281 6.62 25.40 9.80
N SER A 282 6.07 25.00 10.95
CA SER A 282 5.23 23.81 11.08
C SER A 282 4.39 23.87 12.36
N ASN A 283 3.29 23.12 12.39
CA ASN A 283 2.46 22.94 13.57
C ASN A 283 2.11 21.45 13.78
N VAL A 284 1.68 21.10 14.99
CA VAL A 284 1.11 19.81 15.35
C VAL A 284 -0.09 20.05 16.27
N PRO A 285 -1.27 19.45 16.02
CA PRO A 285 -1.61 18.56 14.90
C PRO A 285 -1.53 19.25 13.52
N ARG A 286 -1.24 18.50 12.46
CA ARG A 286 -1.18 19.02 11.08
C ARG A 286 -2.53 18.96 10.37
N ASP A 287 -3.26 17.88 10.62
CA ASP A 287 -4.52 17.55 9.99
C ASP A 287 -5.36 16.66 10.93
N LEU A 288 -6.53 16.24 10.47
CA LEU A 288 -7.45 15.42 11.24
C LEU A 288 -6.86 14.05 11.64
N CYS A 289 -6.02 13.44 10.80
CA CYS A 289 -5.41 12.13 11.05
C CYS A 289 -4.31 12.12 12.12
N ASP A 290 -3.88 13.30 12.60
CA ASP A 290 -3.02 13.41 13.78
C ASP A 290 -3.80 13.32 15.11
N THR A 291 -5.13 13.29 15.04
CA THR A 291 -5.99 13.07 16.21
C THR A 291 -5.79 11.64 16.73
N TYR A 292 -5.42 11.54 18.00
CA TYR A 292 -5.13 10.26 18.64
C TYR A 292 -6.31 9.30 18.57
N ALA A 293 -6.05 8.09 18.06
CA ALA A 293 -6.98 6.97 17.98
C ALA A 293 -8.28 7.24 17.21
N LEU A 294 -8.24 8.15 16.22
CA LEU A 294 -9.41 8.55 15.43
C LEU A 294 -10.17 7.37 14.79
N CYS A 295 -9.46 6.40 14.23
CA CYS A 295 -10.06 5.28 13.47
C CYS A 295 -10.24 3.98 14.27
N GLY A 296 -10.02 4.02 15.59
CA GLY A 296 -10.13 2.83 16.46
C GLY A 296 -9.10 1.73 16.16
N ALA A 297 -9.32 0.54 16.73
CA ALA A 297 -8.44 -0.62 16.57
C ALA A 297 -8.43 -1.15 15.13
N TYR A 298 -7.26 -1.43 14.59
CA TYR A 298 -7.03 -1.93 13.23
C TYR A 298 -7.62 -1.06 12.10
N GLY A 299 -8.05 0.16 12.42
CA GLY A 299 -8.37 1.20 11.47
C GLY A 299 -7.14 2.02 11.09
N ILE A 300 -7.11 2.51 9.86
CA ILE A 300 -6.08 3.40 9.33
C ILE A 300 -6.72 4.71 8.86
N CYS A 301 -6.12 5.83 9.24
CA CYS A 301 -6.53 7.15 8.77
C CYS A 301 -5.80 7.51 7.47
N ILE A 302 -6.53 7.83 6.41
CA ILE A 302 -6.00 8.31 5.13
C ILE A 302 -6.66 9.66 4.83
N ILE A 303 -5.85 10.73 4.86
CA ILE A 303 -6.38 12.10 4.78
C ILE A 303 -7.00 12.44 3.42
N SER A 304 -6.59 11.74 2.35
CA SER A 304 -7.12 11.92 1.00
C SER A 304 -8.47 11.23 0.75
N ASP A 305 -8.87 10.31 1.63
CA ASP A 305 -10.01 9.44 1.40
C ASP A 305 -11.26 9.96 2.12
N MET A 306 -12.44 9.58 1.62
CA MET A 306 -13.73 9.83 2.29
C MET A 306 -14.55 8.54 2.35
N PRO A 307 -14.84 8.01 3.56
CA PRO A 307 -14.43 8.51 4.88
C PRO A 307 -12.92 8.43 5.12
N VAL A 308 -12.37 9.34 5.94
CA VAL A 308 -10.92 9.38 6.25
C VAL A 308 -10.43 8.14 7.00
N CYS A 309 -11.34 7.43 7.68
CA CYS A 309 -11.04 6.18 8.34
C CYS A 309 -11.50 5.01 7.49
N GLN A 310 -10.64 4.00 7.40
CA GLN A 310 -10.97 2.72 6.79
C GLN A 310 -10.29 1.59 7.56
N CYS A 311 -10.77 0.35 7.37
CA CYS A 311 -10.11 -0.80 7.95
C CYS A 311 -8.85 -1.15 7.17
N LEU A 312 -7.81 -1.60 7.88
CA LEU A 312 -6.67 -2.22 7.23
C LEU A 312 -7.14 -3.39 6.36
N LYS A 313 -6.55 -3.56 5.18
CA LYS A 313 -6.92 -4.66 4.27
C LYS A 313 -6.73 -6.02 4.96
N GLY A 314 -7.82 -6.79 5.06
CA GLY A 314 -7.93 -8.03 5.86
C GLY A 314 -8.76 -7.89 7.14
N PHE A 315 -9.35 -6.71 7.33
CA PHE A 315 -10.22 -6.36 8.45
C PHE A 315 -11.48 -5.69 7.92
N LYS A 316 -12.57 -5.83 8.67
CA LYS A 316 -13.87 -5.23 8.42
C LYS A 316 -14.35 -4.41 9.62
N PRO A 317 -15.22 -3.40 9.42
CA PRO A 317 -15.73 -2.57 10.52
C PRO A 317 -16.49 -3.39 11.57
N LYS A 318 -16.31 -3.07 12.86
CA LYS A 318 -17.15 -3.66 13.94
C LYS A 318 -18.58 -3.15 13.89
N SER A 319 -18.79 -1.90 13.50
CA SER A 319 -20.10 -1.25 13.40
C SER A 319 -20.45 -0.96 11.93
N ARG A 320 -21.75 -0.89 11.60
CA ARG A 320 -22.23 -0.47 10.27
C ARG A 320 -22.28 1.06 10.12
N GLY A 321 -21.81 1.82 11.12
CA GLY A 321 -21.91 3.27 11.16
C GLY A 321 -20.77 3.91 10.37
N TYR A 322 -21.09 4.63 9.31
CA TYR A 322 -20.10 5.34 8.47
C TYR A 322 -19.41 6.53 9.15
N VAL A 323 -19.87 6.91 10.36
CA VAL A 323 -19.45 8.14 11.06
C VAL A 323 -18.65 7.85 12.33
N ASP A 324 -19.01 6.81 13.09
CA ASP A 324 -18.34 6.48 14.36
C ASP A 324 -17.39 5.28 14.20
N TRP A 325 -16.10 5.60 14.15
CA TRP A 325 -15.00 4.63 14.04
C TRP A 325 -14.39 4.24 15.39
N SER A 326 -14.98 4.65 16.53
CA SER A 326 -14.46 4.36 17.87
C SER A 326 -14.33 2.86 18.17
N GLN A 327 -15.23 2.05 17.59
CA GLN A 327 -15.19 0.58 17.71
C GLN A 327 -14.10 -0.07 16.85
N GLY A 328 -13.58 0.66 15.86
CA GLY A 328 -12.58 0.17 14.92
C GLY A 328 -13.04 -1.02 14.09
N CYS A 329 -12.09 -1.90 13.81
CA CYS A 329 -12.20 -3.01 12.89
C CYS A 329 -11.91 -4.35 13.56
N VAL A 330 -12.42 -5.43 12.97
CA VAL A 330 -12.13 -6.81 13.33
C VAL A 330 -11.56 -7.54 12.14
N ARG A 331 -10.75 -8.56 12.40
CA ARG A 331 -10.18 -9.42 11.37
C ARG A 331 -11.31 -10.09 10.58
N ASP A 332 -11.10 -10.24 9.26
CA ASP A 332 -12.03 -10.99 8.42
C ASP A 332 -11.99 -12.50 8.74
N LYS A 333 -10.79 -12.98 9.11
CA LYS A 333 -10.51 -14.36 9.51
C LYS A 333 -9.83 -14.37 10.87
N SER A 334 -10.33 -15.22 11.76
CA SER A 334 -9.72 -15.44 13.07
C SER A 334 -8.31 -16.01 12.92
N LEU A 335 -7.42 -15.61 13.83
CA LEU A 335 -6.09 -16.20 13.96
C LEU A 335 -6.22 -17.59 14.60
N ASN A 336 -5.45 -18.54 14.12
CA ASN A 336 -5.35 -19.87 14.73
C ASN A 336 -4.21 -19.93 15.76
N TYR A 337 -3.42 -18.86 15.89
CA TYR A 337 -2.27 -18.74 16.78
C TYR A 337 -1.29 -19.90 16.66
N SER A 338 -1.23 -20.49 15.46
CA SER A 338 -0.33 -21.58 15.11
C SER A 338 0.81 -21.03 14.25
N ARG A 339 1.88 -21.81 14.08
CA ARG A 339 2.97 -21.49 13.12
C ARG A 339 2.50 -21.38 11.67
N GLN A 340 1.24 -21.68 11.36
CA GLN A 340 0.67 -21.50 10.03
C GLN A 340 0.22 -20.06 9.78
N ASP A 341 -0.04 -19.28 10.83
CA ASP A 341 -0.22 -17.83 10.70
C ASP A 341 1.06 -17.21 10.12
N GLY A 342 0.93 -16.01 9.57
CA GLY A 342 2.10 -15.28 9.08
C GLY A 342 1.84 -13.79 9.10
N PHE A 343 2.55 -13.04 8.27
CA PHE A 343 2.49 -11.59 8.30
C PHE A 343 2.32 -10.99 6.92
N ILE A 344 1.61 -9.88 6.89
CA ILE A 344 1.44 -9.04 5.71
C ILE A 344 2.13 -7.72 5.98
N LYS A 345 2.94 -7.29 5.00
CA LYS A 345 3.66 -6.03 5.03
C LYS A 345 2.71 -4.89 4.63
N PHE A 346 2.57 -3.91 5.50
CA PHE A 346 1.95 -2.62 5.20
C PHE A 346 3.05 -1.58 5.14
N THR A 347 3.04 -0.71 4.13
CA THR A 347 4.14 0.21 3.85
C THR A 347 3.78 1.64 4.23
N ALA A 348 4.82 2.44 4.52
CA ALA A 348 4.70 3.89 4.72
C ALA A 348 3.65 4.35 5.74
N MET A 349 3.53 3.65 6.87
CA MET A 349 2.56 3.99 7.91
C MET A 349 3.19 4.72 9.10
N LYS A 350 2.39 5.53 9.81
CA LYS A 350 2.63 5.82 11.22
C LYS A 350 2.44 4.52 12.01
N LEU A 351 3.50 4.04 12.65
CA LEU A 351 3.46 2.82 13.47
C LEU A 351 2.47 2.98 14.63
N PRO A 352 1.76 1.94 15.08
CA PRO A 352 0.73 2.01 16.12
C PRO A 352 1.24 2.49 17.47
N ASP A 353 0.31 2.87 18.37
CA ASP A 353 0.64 3.24 19.76
C ASP A 353 1.54 2.17 20.40
N ALA A 354 2.63 2.62 21.02
CA ALA A 354 3.71 1.76 21.46
C ALA A 354 3.67 1.42 22.97
N THR A 355 2.55 1.72 23.65
CA THR A 355 2.33 1.38 25.07
C THR A 355 2.50 -0.12 25.34
N LEU A 356 2.00 -0.97 24.43
CA LEU A 356 2.14 -2.43 24.50
C LEU A 356 3.14 -2.92 23.46
N SER A 357 4.36 -2.38 23.50
CA SER A 357 5.44 -2.79 22.59
C SER A 357 6.72 -3.17 23.31
N TRP A 358 7.57 -3.93 22.63
CA TRP A 358 8.89 -4.36 23.11
C TRP A 358 9.93 -4.17 22.01
N VAL A 359 11.13 -3.77 22.40
CA VAL A 359 12.24 -3.48 21.47
C VAL A 359 13.49 -4.28 21.82
N SER A 360 14.18 -4.78 20.80
CA SER A 360 15.55 -5.29 20.90
C SER A 360 16.42 -4.73 19.79
N LYS A 361 17.55 -4.13 20.16
CA LYS A 361 18.53 -3.59 19.21
C LYS A 361 19.41 -4.67 18.57
N SER A 362 19.51 -5.85 19.18
CA SER A 362 20.41 -6.92 18.71
C SER A 362 19.78 -7.86 17.69
N MET A 363 18.45 -7.99 17.70
CA MET A 363 17.74 -8.92 16.81
C MET A 363 17.62 -8.35 15.39
N ASN A 364 17.75 -9.20 14.38
CA ASN A 364 17.42 -8.82 13.00
C ASN A 364 15.92 -9.06 12.68
N LEU A 365 15.47 -8.58 11.53
CA LEU A 365 14.07 -8.64 11.12
C LEU A 365 13.52 -10.07 11.01
N ASN A 366 14.35 -11.04 10.58
CA ASN A 366 13.92 -12.44 10.46
C ASN A 366 13.78 -13.09 11.84
N GLU A 367 14.70 -12.85 12.75
CA GLU A 367 14.58 -13.31 14.14
C GLU A 367 13.38 -12.65 14.84
N CYS A 368 13.11 -11.38 14.54
CA CYS A 368 11.94 -10.65 15.01
C CYS A 368 10.64 -11.33 14.55
N ARG A 369 10.59 -11.75 13.27
CA ARG A 369 9.49 -12.52 12.70
C ARG A 369 9.25 -13.82 13.45
N GLU A 370 10.30 -14.65 13.62
CA GLU A 370 10.18 -15.95 14.28
C GLU A 370 9.73 -15.79 15.74
N LYS A 371 10.31 -14.83 16.46
CA LYS A 371 9.91 -14.54 17.85
C LYS A 371 8.46 -14.07 17.96
N CYS A 372 7.99 -13.27 17.00
CA CYS A 372 6.60 -12.85 16.95
C CYS A 372 5.65 -14.00 16.58
N LEU A 373 6.05 -14.96 15.72
CA LEU A 373 5.25 -16.16 15.45
C LEU A 373 5.08 -17.03 16.69
N ASP A 374 6.17 -17.26 17.41
CA ASP A 374 6.19 -18.12 18.59
C ASP A 374 5.47 -17.50 19.80
N ASN A 375 5.20 -16.18 19.78
CA ASN A 375 4.41 -15.49 20.79
C ASN A 375 2.97 -15.25 20.29
N SER A 376 1.97 -15.94 20.86
CA SER A 376 0.56 -15.82 20.46
C SER A 376 -0.03 -14.42 20.66
N SER A 377 0.51 -13.62 21.58
CA SER A 377 0.06 -12.25 21.83
C SER A 377 0.64 -11.23 20.85
N CYS A 378 1.68 -11.59 20.09
CA CYS A 378 2.31 -10.67 19.14
C CYS A 378 1.43 -10.48 17.90
N MET A 379 1.10 -9.21 17.62
CA MET A 379 0.19 -8.82 16.54
C MET A 379 0.89 -8.13 15.38
N ALA A 380 2.05 -7.51 15.62
CA ALA A 380 2.86 -6.92 14.56
C ALA A 380 4.33 -6.80 14.95
N TYR A 381 5.20 -6.67 13.94
CA TYR A 381 6.61 -6.37 14.14
C TYR A 381 7.20 -5.50 13.03
N THR A 382 8.33 -4.85 13.29
CA THR A 382 9.17 -4.16 12.29
C THR A 382 10.60 -3.98 12.82
N ASN A 383 11.48 -3.41 12.01
CA ASN A 383 12.80 -2.94 12.47
C ASN A 383 12.63 -1.77 13.44
N SER A 384 13.42 -1.72 14.52
CA SER A 384 13.42 -0.56 15.42
C SER A 384 14.27 0.60 14.89
N ASP A 385 15.21 0.31 13.99
CA ASP A 385 16.05 1.30 13.32
C ASP A 385 15.98 1.09 11.80
N ILE A 386 15.62 2.12 11.04
CA ILE A 386 15.48 2.03 9.58
C ILE A 386 16.70 2.52 8.80
N ARG A 387 17.80 2.91 9.48
CA ARG A 387 19.01 3.38 8.80
C ARG A 387 19.69 2.21 8.07
N GLY A 388 20.29 2.50 6.91
CA GLY A 388 20.92 1.48 6.07
C GLY A 388 19.89 0.46 5.56
N GLU A 389 20.17 -0.83 5.75
CA GLU A 389 19.23 -1.92 5.42
C GLU A 389 18.13 -2.14 6.48
N GLY A 390 18.22 -1.42 7.60
CA GLY A 390 17.36 -1.58 8.77
C GLY A 390 17.85 -2.65 9.75
N SER A 391 17.67 -2.40 11.04
CA SER A 391 18.14 -3.28 12.11
C SER A 391 17.26 -3.18 13.36
N GLY A 392 17.50 -4.12 14.28
CA GLY A 392 16.72 -4.25 15.50
C GLY A 392 15.31 -4.80 15.26
N CYS A 393 14.54 -4.90 16.33
CA CYS A 393 13.23 -5.50 16.35
C CYS A 393 12.33 -4.69 17.27
N ALA A 394 11.17 -4.27 16.77
CA ALA A 394 10.08 -3.74 17.56
C ALA A 394 8.85 -4.63 17.34
N MET A 395 8.21 -5.07 18.43
CA MET A 395 7.01 -5.91 18.41
C MET A 395 5.87 -5.26 19.18
N TRP A 396 4.64 -5.44 18.70
CA TRP A 396 3.42 -4.96 19.36
C TRP A 396 2.55 -6.13 19.82
N PHE A 397 1.96 -5.96 20.99
CA PHE A 397 1.08 -6.93 21.63
C PHE A 397 -0.32 -6.33 21.83
N GLY A 398 -1.37 -7.10 21.50
CA GLY A 398 -2.76 -6.64 21.59
C GLY A 398 -3.22 -5.80 20.40
N GLU A 399 -4.33 -5.06 20.57
CA GLU A 399 -4.94 -4.30 19.48
C GLU A 399 -4.05 -3.16 18.99
N LEU A 400 -3.92 -3.03 17.66
CA LEU A 400 -3.12 -1.97 17.02
C LEU A 400 -4.00 -0.74 16.83
N ILE A 401 -3.65 0.39 17.44
CA ILE A 401 -4.43 1.64 17.40
C ILE A 401 -3.58 2.82 16.94
N ASP A 402 -4.26 3.91 16.58
CA ASP A 402 -3.64 5.21 16.25
C ASP A 402 -2.67 5.16 15.05
N MET A 403 -3.05 4.43 14.01
CA MET A 403 -2.33 4.31 12.74
C MET A 403 -2.88 5.29 11.69
N ARG A 404 -1.99 5.77 10.82
CA ARG A 404 -2.35 6.54 9.63
C ARG A 404 -1.44 6.19 8.47
N ASP A 405 -1.94 6.40 7.27
CA ASP A 405 -1.11 6.46 6.07
C ASP A 405 -0.20 7.69 6.14
N PHE A 406 1.07 7.50 5.79
CA PHE A 406 2.10 8.52 5.95
C PHE A 406 3.21 8.39 4.87
N PRO A 407 2.88 8.59 3.58
CA PRO A 407 3.80 8.33 2.45
C PRO A 407 5.11 9.12 2.53
N ASP A 408 5.09 10.33 3.08
CA ASP A 408 6.26 11.23 3.14
C ASP A 408 7.32 10.83 4.17
N GLY A 409 6.98 9.90 5.07
CA GLY A 409 7.97 9.44 6.03
C GLY A 409 7.66 8.25 6.92
N GLY A 410 6.61 7.51 6.62
CA GLY A 410 6.18 6.36 7.40
C GLY A 410 7.14 5.20 7.28
N GLN A 411 6.78 4.11 7.96
CA GLN A 411 7.59 2.92 8.06
C GLN A 411 6.77 1.67 7.76
N ASP A 412 7.44 0.64 7.28
CA ASP A 412 6.83 -0.64 7.04
C ASP A 412 6.49 -1.35 8.36
N LEU A 413 5.31 -1.98 8.43
CA LEU A 413 4.85 -2.77 9.56
C LEU A 413 4.34 -4.12 9.07
N TYR A 414 4.80 -5.20 9.70
CA TYR A 414 4.35 -6.55 9.41
C TYR A 414 3.28 -6.94 10.41
N ILE A 415 2.02 -7.00 9.96
CA ILE A 415 0.87 -7.33 10.83
C ILE A 415 0.54 -8.81 10.68
N ARG A 416 0.32 -9.50 11.80
CA ARG A 416 0.00 -10.93 11.85
C ARG A 416 -1.36 -11.18 11.23
N MET A 417 -1.49 -12.18 10.37
CA MET A 417 -2.70 -12.54 9.63
C MET A 417 -2.85 -14.07 9.56
N SER A 418 -4.08 -14.56 9.34
CA SER A 418 -4.33 -16.01 9.28
C SER A 418 -3.67 -16.66 8.06
N ALA A 419 -3.29 -17.93 8.19
CA ALA A 419 -2.71 -18.74 7.09
C ALA A 419 -3.55 -18.68 5.79
N SER A 420 -4.88 -18.80 5.94
CA SER A 420 -5.85 -18.82 4.85
C SER A 420 -5.86 -17.51 4.05
N GLU A 421 -5.62 -16.40 4.74
CA GLU A 421 -5.61 -15.08 4.14
C GLU A 421 -4.28 -14.79 3.43
N ILE A 422 -3.18 -15.27 4.00
CA ILE A 422 -1.84 -15.15 3.40
C ILE A 422 -1.75 -15.99 2.13
N GLY A 423 -2.32 -17.20 2.12
CA GLY A 423 -2.38 -18.04 0.91
C GLY A 423 -3.13 -17.32 -0.22
N THR A 424 -4.26 -16.69 0.09
CA THR A 424 -5.05 -15.91 -0.87
C THR A 424 -4.29 -14.68 -1.37
N ARG A 425 -3.60 -13.95 -0.48
CA ARG A 425 -2.90 -12.70 -0.84
C ARG A 425 -1.56 -12.93 -1.53
N LYS A 426 -0.81 -13.99 -1.20
CA LYS A 426 0.38 -14.41 -1.97
C LYS A 426 0.01 -14.82 -3.40
N LEU A 427 -1.17 -15.46 -3.58
CA LEU A 427 -1.68 -15.76 -4.92
C LEU A 427 -1.98 -14.48 -5.70
N VAL A 428 -2.60 -13.47 -5.08
CA VAL A 428 -2.96 -12.20 -5.76
C VAL A 428 -1.76 -11.25 -5.94
N GLN A 429 -0.88 -11.09 -4.93
CA GLN A 429 0.31 -10.22 -5.01
C GLN A 429 1.36 -10.72 -6.01
N ASN A 430 1.55 -12.04 -6.16
CA ASN A 430 2.44 -12.58 -7.20
C ASN A 430 1.95 -12.32 -8.62
N MET A 431 0.72 -11.85 -8.80
CA MET A 431 0.12 -11.67 -10.12
C MET A 431 0.16 -10.21 -10.59
N ASP A 432 0.36 -9.23 -9.70
CA ASP A 432 0.45 -7.79 -10.03
C ASP A 432 -0.74 -7.28 -10.88
N LEU A 433 -1.97 -7.61 -10.47
CA LEU A 433 -3.20 -7.33 -11.23
C LEU A 433 -4.20 -6.49 -10.43
N GLU A 434 -4.74 -5.45 -11.07
CA GLU A 434 -5.98 -4.76 -10.66
C GLU A 434 -7.23 -5.61 -10.99
N LEU A 435 -7.30 -6.86 -10.51
CA LEU A 435 -8.50 -7.68 -10.68
C LEU A 435 -9.48 -7.43 -9.52
N PRO A 436 -10.75 -7.08 -9.78
CA PRO A 436 -11.77 -7.01 -8.74
C PRO A 436 -11.96 -8.36 -8.03
N LEU A 437 -11.85 -8.34 -6.70
CA LEU A 437 -12.12 -9.50 -5.84
C LEU A 437 -13.56 -9.41 -5.32
N PHE A 438 -14.36 -10.41 -5.66
CA PHE A 438 -15.73 -10.53 -5.16
C PHE A 438 -15.76 -11.35 -3.87
N GLU A 439 -16.61 -10.97 -2.93
CA GLU A 439 -16.90 -11.79 -1.76
C GLU A 439 -17.76 -13.01 -2.14
N LEU A 440 -17.50 -14.15 -1.51
CA LEU A 440 -18.29 -15.37 -1.75
C LEU A 440 -19.78 -15.15 -1.45
N ALA A 441 -20.10 -14.35 -0.42
CA ALA A 441 -21.48 -14.03 -0.06
C ALA A 441 -22.20 -13.27 -1.17
N THR A 442 -21.54 -12.30 -1.80
CA THR A 442 -22.07 -11.55 -2.95
C THR A 442 -22.38 -12.49 -4.12
N ILE A 443 -21.43 -13.38 -4.44
CA ILE A 443 -21.61 -14.33 -5.55
C ILE A 443 -22.65 -15.40 -5.23
N ALA A 444 -22.67 -15.90 -3.99
CA ALA A 444 -23.70 -16.84 -3.54
C ALA A 444 -25.08 -16.19 -3.65
N ASN A 445 -25.27 -14.95 -3.18
CA ASN A 445 -26.54 -14.25 -3.32
C ASN A 445 -26.93 -14.04 -4.80
N ALA A 446 -25.98 -13.58 -5.62
CA ALA A 446 -26.21 -13.34 -7.05
C ALA A 446 -26.63 -14.61 -7.81
N THR A 447 -26.15 -15.78 -7.39
CA THR A 447 -26.41 -17.08 -8.04
C THR A 447 -27.51 -17.91 -7.36
N ASP A 448 -28.24 -17.34 -6.40
CA ASP A 448 -29.19 -18.06 -5.55
C ASP A 448 -28.55 -19.31 -4.90
N ASN A 449 -27.43 -19.07 -4.22
CA ASN A 449 -26.57 -20.06 -3.59
C ASN A 449 -26.13 -21.20 -4.53
N PHE A 450 -25.71 -20.84 -5.75
CA PHE A 450 -25.35 -21.79 -6.81
C PHE A 450 -26.48 -22.77 -7.14
N SER A 451 -27.72 -22.26 -7.19
CA SER A 451 -28.92 -23.05 -7.49
C SER A 451 -28.77 -23.79 -8.82
N ILE A 452 -29.26 -25.03 -8.86
CA ILE A 452 -29.28 -25.84 -10.08
C ILE A 452 -30.08 -25.16 -11.21
N ASN A 453 -31.09 -24.36 -10.85
CA ASN A 453 -31.90 -23.59 -11.79
C ASN A 453 -31.09 -22.51 -12.52
N ASN A 454 -30.00 -22.04 -11.89
CA ASN A 454 -29.08 -21.05 -12.44
C ASN A 454 -27.89 -21.71 -13.16
N LYS A 455 -27.79 -23.04 -13.22
CA LYS A 455 -26.68 -23.72 -13.89
C LYS A 455 -26.77 -23.52 -15.40
N LEU A 456 -25.74 -22.92 -15.99
CA LEU A 456 -25.62 -22.70 -17.43
C LEU A 456 -25.03 -23.90 -18.17
N GLY A 457 -24.14 -24.63 -17.50
CA GLY A 457 -23.48 -25.82 -18.04
C GLY A 457 -22.39 -26.34 -17.10
N GLU A 458 -21.79 -27.48 -17.45
CA GLU A 458 -20.65 -28.05 -16.75
C GLU A 458 -19.70 -28.69 -17.76
N GLY A 459 -18.42 -28.36 -17.65
CA GLY A 459 -17.35 -28.95 -18.45
C GLY A 459 -16.26 -29.57 -17.57
N GLY A 460 -15.14 -29.98 -18.16
CA GLY A 460 -14.01 -30.58 -17.43
C GLY A 460 -13.37 -29.69 -16.36
N PHE A 461 -13.74 -28.39 -16.33
CA PHE A 461 -13.20 -27.38 -15.43
C PHE A 461 -14.20 -26.93 -14.35
N GLY A 462 -15.35 -27.59 -14.25
CA GLY A 462 -16.38 -27.35 -13.24
C GLY A 462 -17.66 -26.70 -13.77
N PRO A 463 -18.68 -26.56 -12.90
CA PRO A 463 -19.97 -25.98 -13.26
C PRO A 463 -19.92 -24.46 -13.40
N VAL A 464 -20.73 -23.94 -14.32
CA VAL A 464 -20.92 -22.49 -14.57
C VAL A 464 -22.37 -22.11 -14.23
N TYR A 465 -22.54 -21.02 -13.49
CA TYR A 465 -23.84 -20.52 -13.04
C TYR A 465 -24.12 -19.12 -13.57
N LYS A 466 -25.38 -18.82 -13.87
CA LYS A 466 -25.87 -17.46 -14.08
C LYS A 466 -26.03 -16.79 -12.71
N GLY A 467 -25.68 -15.52 -12.64
CA GLY A 467 -26.03 -14.69 -11.50
C GLY A 467 -26.38 -13.27 -11.91
N THR A 468 -27.04 -12.56 -11.01
CA THR A 468 -27.35 -11.13 -11.17
C THR A 468 -26.85 -10.40 -9.94
N LEU A 469 -25.91 -9.47 -10.15
CA LEU A 469 -25.38 -8.62 -9.09
C LEU A 469 -26.44 -7.60 -8.63
N VAL A 470 -26.21 -6.97 -7.47
CA VAL A 470 -27.17 -6.04 -6.83
C VAL A 470 -27.45 -4.81 -7.70
N ASP A 471 -26.49 -4.41 -8.52
CA ASP A 471 -26.60 -3.32 -9.50
C ASP A 471 -27.34 -3.73 -10.79
N GLY A 472 -27.81 -4.98 -10.88
CA GLY A 472 -28.50 -5.53 -12.04
C GLY A 472 -27.58 -6.13 -13.10
N GLN A 473 -26.26 -6.10 -12.92
CA GLN A 473 -25.33 -6.69 -13.87
C GLN A 473 -25.45 -8.22 -13.90
N GLU A 474 -25.75 -8.78 -15.07
CA GLU A 474 -25.75 -10.24 -15.28
C GLU A 474 -24.32 -10.77 -15.45
N ILE A 475 -24.01 -11.86 -14.74
CA ILE A 475 -22.69 -12.48 -14.69
C ILE A 475 -22.76 -13.99 -14.93
N ALA A 476 -21.66 -14.56 -15.41
CA ALA A 476 -21.43 -16.00 -15.46
C ALA A 476 -20.32 -16.38 -14.47
N VAL A 477 -20.62 -17.29 -13.55
CA VAL A 477 -19.74 -17.70 -12.46
C VAL A 477 -19.25 -19.12 -12.69
N LYS A 478 -17.99 -19.28 -13.08
CA LYS A 478 -17.31 -20.58 -13.24
C LYS A 478 -16.73 -20.99 -11.89
N ARG A 479 -17.24 -22.07 -11.31
CA ARG A 479 -16.77 -22.63 -10.03
C ARG A 479 -15.77 -23.74 -10.30
N LEU A 480 -14.50 -23.49 -10.00
CA LEU A 480 -13.42 -24.43 -10.30
C LEU A 480 -13.42 -25.62 -9.32
N SER A 481 -12.99 -26.78 -9.80
CA SER A 481 -12.96 -28.02 -9.02
C SER A 481 -12.05 -27.90 -7.78
N LYS A 482 -12.53 -28.41 -6.65
CA LYS A 482 -11.83 -28.38 -5.34
C LYS A 482 -10.66 -29.35 -5.23
N ILE A 483 -10.66 -30.43 -6.02
CA ILE A 483 -9.88 -31.65 -5.77
C ILE A 483 -8.58 -31.71 -6.59
N SER A 484 -8.36 -30.78 -7.54
CA SER A 484 -7.22 -30.86 -8.47
C SER A 484 -6.24 -29.70 -8.34
N GLU A 485 -4.93 -29.99 -8.36
CA GLU A 485 -3.88 -28.99 -8.59
C GLU A 485 -4.07 -28.23 -9.90
N GLN A 486 -4.76 -28.87 -10.85
CA GLN A 486 -5.10 -28.35 -12.16
C GLN A 486 -6.00 -27.11 -12.06
N GLY A 487 -7.01 -27.09 -11.18
CA GLY A 487 -7.89 -25.94 -11.00
C GLY A 487 -7.17 -24.68 -10.49
N LEU A 488 -6.08 -24.83 -9.72
CA LEU A 488 -5.26 -23.69 -9.31
C LEU A 488 -4.37 -23.16 -10.46
N LYS A 489 -3.84 -24.04 -11.30
CA LYS A 489 -3.06 -23.66 -12.50
C LYS A 489 -3.95 -22.93 -13.51
N GLU A 490 -5.18 -23.40 -13.70
CA GLU A 490 -6.18 -22.76 -14.57
C GLU A 490 -6.62 -21.40 -14.05
N LEU A 491 -6.93 -21.29 -12.75
CA LEU A 491 -7.23 -20.00 -12.12
C LEU A 491 -6.10 -19.00 -12.40
N LYS A 492 -4.84 -19.42 -12.19
CA LYS A 492 -3.68 -18.56 -12.45
C LYS A 492 -3.59 -18.16 -13.93
N ASN A 493 -3.75 -19.09 -14.85
CA ASN A 493 -3.69 -18.80 -16.29
C ASN A 493 -4.79 -17.83 -16.71
N GLU A 494 -6.06 -18.10 -16.37
CA GLU A 494 -7.20 -17.27 -16.78
C GLU A 494 -7.08 -15.85 -16.20
N VAL A 495 -6.65 -15.71 -14.94
CA VAL A 495 -6.47 -14.41 -14.29
C VAL A 495 -5.25 -13.65 -14.82
N ILE A 496 -4.11 -14.30 -15.10
CA ILE A 496 -2.94 -13.65 -15.73
C ILE A 496 -3.32 -13.13 -17.12
N LEU A 497 -4.01 -13.95 -17.91
CA LEU A 497 -4.39 -13.61 -19.28
C LEU A 497 -5.44 -12.49 -19.29
N PHE A 498 -6.35 -12.43 -18.32
CA PHE A 498 -7.32 -11.35 -18.21
C PHE A 498 -6.68 -9.95 -18.24
N SER A 499 -5.61 -9.71 -17.48
CA SER A 499 -4.94 -8.40 -17.47
C SER A 499 -4.31 -7.98 -18.80
N LYS A 500 -4.15 -8.94 -19.73
CA LYS A 500 -3.40 -8.75 -20.98
C LYS A 500 -4.31 -8.84 -22.20
N LEU A 501 -5.52 -9.35 -22.07
CA LEU A 501 -6.41 -9.66 -23.19
C LEU A 501 -7.69 -8.86 -23.10
N GLN A 502 -7.87 -7.93 -24.04
CA GLN A 502 -9.11 -7.19 -24.20
C GLN A 502 -9.41 -7.03 -25.69
N HIS A 503 -10.46 -7.72 -26.16
CA HIS A 503 -10.86 -7.67 -27.56
C HIS A 503 -12.35 -8.01 -27.70
N ARG A 504 -13.02 -7.43 -28.70
CA ARG A 504 -14.48 -7.58 -28.91
C ARG A 504 -14.93 -9.04 -29.15
N ASN A 505 -14.01 -9.88 -29.66
CA ASN A 505 -14.26 -11.30 -29.94
C ASN A 505 -13.65 -12.25 -28.89
N LEU A 506 -13.33 -11.76 -27.67
CA LEU A 506 -12.95 -12.60 -26.53
C LEU A 506 -13.89 -12.31 -25.35
N VAL A 507 -14.20 -13.33 -24.56
CA VAL A 507 -15.04 -13.16 -23.37
C VAL A 507 -14.27 -12.42 -22.28
N LYS A 508 -14.89 -11.37 -21.73
CA LYS A 508 -14.31 -10.55 -20.66
C LYS A 508 -14.48 -11.22 -19.30
N LEU A 509 -13.36 -11.45 -18.60
CA LEU A 509 -13.37 -11.72 -17.16
C LEU A 509 -13.66 -10.41 -16.42
N LEU A 510 -14.52 -10.43 -15.42
CA LEU A 510 -14.90 -9.26 -14.60
C LEU A 510 -14.21 -9.26 -13.24
N GLY A 511 -13.86 -10.44 -12.73
CA GLY A 511 -13.22 -10.59 -11.43
C GLY A 511 -13.04 -12.05 -11.04
N CYS A 512 -12.55 -12.27 -9.82
CA CYS A 512 -12.53 -13.60 -9.21
C CYS A 512 -12.98 -13.56 -7.75
N CYS A 513 -13.34 -14.72 -7.21
CA CYS A 513 -13.55 -14.92 -5.78
C CYS A 513 -12.66 -16.08 -5.33
N ILE A 514 -11.82 -15.83 -4.33
CA ILE A 514 -10.96 -16.84 -3.73
C ILE A 514 -11.20 -16.80 -2.21
N GLN A 515 -11.94 -17.78 -1.70
CA GLN A 515 -12.29 -17.83 -0.28
C GLN A 515 -12.29 -19.28 0.23
N GLY A 516 -11.30 -19.61 1.06
CA GLY A 516 -11.09 -20.99 1.53
C GLY A 516 -10.73 -21.91 0.37
N GLU A 517 -11.52 -22.95 0.15
CA GLU A 517 -11.34 -23.87 -0.99
C GLU A 517 -12.01 -23.36 -2.29
N GLU A 518 -12.94 -22.41 -2.17
CA GLU A 518 -13.70 -21.88 -3.30
C GLU A 518 -12.83 -20.99 -4.18
N LYS A 519 -12.80 -21.31 -5.47
CA LYS A 519 -12.10 -20.56 -6.52
C LYS A 519 -13.09 -20.33 -7.65
N LEU A 520 -13.56 -19.10 -7.77
CA LEU A 520 -14.59 -18.71 -8.72
C LEU A 520 -14.02 -17.68 -9.70
N LEU A 521 -14.37 -17.81 -10.98
CA LEU A 521 -14.10 -16.84 -12.02
C LEU A 521 -15.42 -16.23 -12.49
N ILE A 522 -15.47 -14.91 -12.52
CA ILE A 522 -16.67 -14.14 -12.85
C ILE A 522 -16.47 -13.54 -14.23
N TYR A 523 -17.32 -13.92 -15.17
CA TYR A 523 -17.30 -13.48 -16.57
C TYR A 523 -18.53 -12.63 -16.89
N GLU A 524 -18.45 -11.86 -17.98
CA GLU A 524 -19.66 -11.31 -18.60
C GLU A 524 -20.63 -12.43 -18.98
N PHE A 525 -21.93 -12.22 -18.76
CA PHE A 525 -22.94 -13.20 -19.15
C PHE A 525 -23.17 -13.17 -20.66
N MET A 526 -23.17 -14.36 -21.28
CA MET A 526 -23.39 -14.55 -22.71
C MET A 526 -24.78 -15.16 -22.95
N PRO A 527 -25.80 -14.36 -23.31
CA PRO A 527 -27.20 -14.79 -23.30
C PRO A 527 -27.50 -15.88 -24.35
N ASN A 528 -26.80 -15.85 -25.49
CA ASN A 528 -26.96 -16.82 -26.57
C ASN A 528 -26.03 -18.03 -26.42
N LYS A 529 -25.48 -18.32 -25.22
CA LYS A 529 -24.73 -19.55 -24.91
C LYS A 529 -23.60 -19.83 -25.93
N SER A 530 -23.26 -21.11 -26.16
CA SER A 530 -22.18 -21.52 -27.06
C SER A 530 -22.66 -21.84 -28.47
N LEU A 531 -21.81 -21.61 -29.46
CA LEU A 531 -22.06 -21.92 -30.86
C LEU A 531 -22.45 -23.40 -31.08
N ASN A 532 -21.88 -24.30 -30.28
CA ASN A 532 -22.22 -25.73 -30.29
C ASN A 532 -23.73 -26.01 -30.15
N SER A 533 -24.49 -25.24 -29.35
CA SER A 533 -25.94 -25.47 -29.21
C SER A 533 -26.74 -25.11 -30.45
N PHE A 534 -26.24 -24.22 -31.29
CA PHE A 534 -26.90 -23.77 -32.52
C PHE A 534 -26.58 -24.70 -33.70
N ILE A 535 -25.33 -25.16 -33.81
CA ILE A 535 -24.90 -26.00 -34.92
C ILE A 535 -25.43 -27.44 -34.80
N PHE A 536 -25.56 -28.02 -33.59
CA PHE A 536 -25.64 -29.48 -33.45
C PHE A 536 -26.83 -30.15 -32.72
N GLY A 537 -27.80 -29.44 -32.12
CA GLY A 537 -29.07 -30.14 -31.76
C GLY A 537 -29.96 -30.28 -33.02
N LEU A 538 -30.86 -31.24 -33.17
CA LEU A 538 -32.23 -31.53 -32.67
C LEU A 538 -33.40 -30.65 -33.19
N ASP A 539 -33.64 -29.43 -32.73
CA ASP A 539 -34.79 -28.58 -33.19
C ASP A 539 -34.73 -28.09 -34.66
N GLN A 540 -35.82 -28.27 -35.42
CA GLN A 540 -35.95 -27.79 -36.81
C GLN A 540 -35.98 -26.25 -36.96
N GLU A 541 -36.25 -25.48 -35.90
CA GLU A 541 -36.26 -24.02 -35.94
C GLU A 541 -34.85 -23.39 -35.96
N ARG A 542 -33.78 -24.20 -35.82
CA ARG A 542 -32.37 -23.74 -35.88
C ARG A 542 -32.01 -23.11 -37.21
N CYS A 543 -32.51 -23.67 -38.31
CA CYS A 543 -32.19 -23.19 -39.65
C CYS A 543 -32.63 -21.74 -39.87
N LYS A 544 -33.65 -21.26 -39.12
CA LYS A 544 -34.13 -19.86 -39.18
C LYS A 544 -33.29 -18.90 -38.33
N ILE A 545 -32.60 -19.40 -37.30
CA ILE A 545 -31.85 -18.57 -36.35
C ILE A 545 -30.43 -18.31 -36.87
N LEU A 546 -29.77 -19.32 -37.45
CA LEU A 546 -28.37 -19.27 -37.87
C LEU A 546 -28.22 -19.48 -39.40
N ASP A 547 -28.69 -18.50 -40.16
CA ASP A 547 -28.47 -18.40 -41.61
C ASP A 547 -26.98 -18.30 -41.98
N TRP A 548 -26.68 -18.38 -43.28
CA TRP A 548 -25.30 -18.33 -43.76
C TRP A 548 -24.58 -17.02 -43.38
N SER A 549 -25.25 -15.88 -43.47
CA SER A 549 -24.67 -14.56 -43.13
C SER A 549 -24.16 -14.53 -41.68
N LYS A 550 -24.97 -15.03 -40.72
CA LYS A 550 -24.57 -15.14 -39.32
C LYS A 550 -23.43 -16.14 -39.12
N ARG A 551 -23.47 -17.29 -39.81
CA ARG A 551 -22.37 -18.28 -39.76
C ARG A 551 -21.06 -17.67 -40.25
N PHE A 552 -21.10 -16.95 -41.38
CA PHE A 552 -19.94 -16.27 -41.94
C PHE A 552 -19.42 -15.16 -41.03
N HIS A 553 -20.32 -14.36 -40.43
CA HIS A 553 -19.96 -13.37 -39.42
C HIS A 553 -19.26 -14.00 -38.21
N ILE A 554 -19.76 -15.14 -37.74
CA ILE A 554 -19.16 -15.91 -36.64
C ILE A 554 -17.76 -16.41 -37.02
N ILE A 555 -17.61 -16.99 -38.23
CA ILE A 555 -16.30 -17.42 -38.75
C ILE A 555 -15.31 -16.25 -38.74
N CYS A 556 -15.71 -15.11 -39.29
CA CYS A 556 -14.86 -13.92 -39.37
C CYS A 556 -14.52 -13.38 -37.96
N GLY A 557 -15.49 -13.30 -37.06
CA GLY A 557 -15.27 -12.83 -35.70
C GLY A 557 -14.36 -13.76 -34.88
N THR A 558 -14.53 -15.08 -34.99
CA THR A 558 -13.63 -16.06 -34.36
C THR A 558 -12.22 -15.96 -34.94
N ALA A 559 -12.08 -15.80 -36.27
CA ALA A 559 -10.78 -15.62 -36.90
C ALA A 559 -10.07 -14.34 -36.42
N ARG A 560 -10.81 -13.23 -36.23
CA ARG A 560 -10.28 -11.98 -35.67
C ARG A 560 -9.85 -12.14 -34.21
N GLY A 561 -10.66 -12.83 -33.40
CA GLY A 561 -10.31 -13.16 -32.02
C GLY A 561 -9.01 -13.96 -31.93
N LEU A 562 -8.84 -14.95 -32.81
CA LEU A 562 -7.65 -15.80 -32.83
C LEU A 562 -6.41 -15.06 -33.39
N LEU A 563 -6.59 -14.21 -34.40
CA LEU A 563 -5.55 -13.29 -34.89
C LEU A 563 -5.02 -12.41 -33.74
N TYR A 564 -5.93 -11.81 -32.97
CA TYR A 564 -5.54 -10.99 -31.83
C TYR A 564 -4.67 -11.77 -30.85
N LEU A 565 -5.07 -12.99 -30.48
CA LEU A 565 -4.27 -13.85 -29.58
C LEU A 565 -2.88 -14.17 -30.14
N HIS A 566 -2.77 -14.40 -31.45
CA HIS A 566 -1.52 -14.85 -32.07
C HIS A 566 -0.53 -13.71 -32.36
N GLN A 567 -1.01 -12.50 -32.62
CA GLN A 567 -0.19 -11.40 -33.13
C GLN A 567 -0.48 -10.02 -32.52
N ASP A 568 -1.75 -9.64 -32.34
CA ASP A 568 -2.07 -8.24 -31.97
C ASP A 568 -2.08 -8.00 -30.45
N SER A 569 -2.11 -9.05 -29.63
CA SER A 569 -1.94 -8.94 -28.19
C SER A 569 -0.48 -8.71 -27.79
N ARG A 570 -0.26 -8.06 -26.64
CA ARG A 570 1.08 -7.77 -26.11
C ARG A 570 1.98 -9.02 -25.98
N LEU A 571 1.38 -10.17 -25.72
CA LEU A 571 2.04 -11.47 -25.71
C LEU A 571 1.40 -12.35 -26.77
N ARG A 572 2.17 -13.24 -27.37
CA ARG A 572 1.64 -14.29 -28.25
C ARG A 572 0.98 -15.37 -27.39
N ILE A 573 -0.32 -15.58 -27.56
CA ILE A 573 -1.13 -16.54 -26.80
C ILE A 573 -1.55 -17.69 -27.71
N ILE A 574 -1.32 -18.93 -27.27
CA ILE A 574 -1.84 -20.14 -27.91
C ILE A 574 -2.98 -20.68 -27.05
N HIS A 575 -4.18 -20.81 -27.62
CA HIS A 575 -5.41 -21.17 -26.92
C HIS A 575 -5.44 -22.65 -26.51
N ARG A 576 -5.04 -23.55 -27.42
CA ARG A 576 -4.95 -25.02 -27.23
C ARG A 576 -6.27 -25.78 -27.01
N ASP A 577 -7.38 -25.10 -26.77
CA ASP A 577 -8.72 -25.72 -26.68
C ASP A 577 -9.82 -24.98 -27.47
N LEU A 578 -9.51 -24.55 -28.70
CA LEU A 578 -10.49 -23.89 -29.56
C LEU A 578 -11.47 -24.93 -30.16
N LYS A 579 -12.77 -24.73 -29.94
CA LYS A 579 -13.87 -25.61 -30.39
C LYS A 579 -15.21 -24.87 -30.35
N ALA A 580 -16.25 -25.47 -30.93
CA ALA A 580 -17.58 -24.85 -31.00
C ALA A 580 -18.20 -24.56 -29.62
N SER A 581 -17.87 -25.34 -28.57
CA SER A 581 -18.38 -25.09 -27.21
C SER A 581 -17.71 -23.90 -26.52
N ASN A 582 -16.51 -23.50 -26.99
CA ASN A 582 -15.71 -22.43 -26.40
C ASN A 582 -15.84 -21.11 -27.19
N VAL A 583 -16.71 -21.07 -28.21
CA VAL A 583 -17.15 -19.84 -28.89
C VAL A 583 -18.54 -19.50 -28.38
N LEU A 584 -18.64 -18.46 -27.54
CA LEU A 584 -19.89 -17.97 -26.97
C LEU A 584 -20.47 -16.85 -27.84
N LEU A 585 -21.80 -16.65 -27.76
CA LEU A 585 -22.52 -15.66 -28.56
C LEU A 585 -23.17 -14.61 -27.65
N ASP A 586 -22.93 -13.34 -27.95
CA ASP A 586 -23.57 -12.23 -27.23
C ASP A 586 -25.01 -12.02 -27.72
N GLN A 587 -25.70 -11.01 -27.18
CA GLN A 587 -27.10 -10.68 -27.53
C GLN A 587 -27.30 -10.43 -29.03
N ASP A 588 -26.27 -9.95 -29.73
CA ASP A 588 -26.28 -9.57 -31.14
C ASP A 588 -25.68 -10.67 -32.05
N MET A 589 -25.49 -11.88 -31.51
CA MET A 589 -24.88 -13.04 -32.18
C MET A 589 -23.41 -12.84 -32.59
N ASN A 590 -22.68 -11.92 -31.94
CA ASN A 590 -21.24 -11.80 -32.16
C ASN A 590 -20.49 -12.91 -31.43
N PRO A 591 -19.47 -13.52 -32.04
CA PRO A 591 -18.68 -14.57 -31.42
C PRO A 591 -17.66 -14.00 -30.43
N LYS A 592 -17.53 -14.66 -29.29
CA LYS A 592 -16.48 -14.43 -28.29
C LYS A 592 -15.81 -15.73 -27.89
N ILE A 593 -14.50 -15.82 -28.06
CA ILE A 593 -13.70 -16.97 -27.62
C ILE A 593 -13.57 -16.95 -26.10
N SER A 594 -13.76 -18.11 -25.48
CA SER A 594 -13.76 -18.33 -24.04
C SER A 594 -12.85 -19.51 -23.64
N ASP A 595 -12.68 -19.70 -22.34
CA ASP A 595 -11.99 -20.86 -21.73
C ASP A 595 -10.47 -20.91 -21.97
N PHE A 596 -9.76 -19.96 -21.37
CA PHE A 596 -8.31 -19.81 -21.46
C PHE A 596 -7.52 -20.66 -20.44
N GLY A 597 -8.17 -21.59 -19.73
CA GLY A 597 -7.53 -22.41 -18.68
C GLY A 597 -6.30 -23.19 -19.17
N LEU A 598 -6.32 -23.62 -20.43
CA LEU A 598 -5.22 -24.36 -21.08
C LEU A 598 -4.23 -23.48 -21.86
N ALA A 599 -4.53 -22.18 -22.00
CA ALA A 599 -3.77 -21.28 -22.85
C ALA A 599 -2.34 -21.05 -22.33
N ARG A 600 -1.44 -20.67 -23.24
CA ARG A 600 -0.03 -20.42 -22.97
C ARG A 600 0.41 -19.11 -23.59
N ALA A 601 1.12 -18.30 -22.83
CA ALA A 601 1.71 -17.05 -23.28
C ALA A 601 3.20 -17.24 -23.59
N PHE A 602 3.66 -16.71 -24.72
CA PHE A 602 5.06 -16.64 -25.12
C PHE A 602 5.56 -15.19 -25.07
N GLY A 603 6.83 -15.01 -24.70
CA GLY A 603 7.51 -13.71 -24.72
C GLY A 603 8.72 -13.73 -25.66
N GLY A 604 9.11 -12.56 -26.18
CA GLY A 604 10.26 -12.45 -27.08
C GLY A 604 10.05 -13.17 -28.42
N ASP A 605 11.09 -13.85 -28.90
CA ASP A 605 11.13 -14.50 -30.22
C ASP A 605 10.54 -15.93 -30.25
N GLU A 606 10.02 -16.44 -29.13
CA GLU A 606 9.49 -17.81 -29.04
C GLU A 606 8.21 -17.99 -29.89
N THR A 607 8.24 -18.93 -30.84
CA THR A 607 7.14 -19.20 -31.79
C THR A 607 6.40 -20.53 -31.55
N GLU A 608 6.99 -21.43 -30.77
CA GLU A 608 6.50 -22.78 -30.51
C GLU A 608 6.90 -23.25 -29.10
N GLY A 609 6.17 -24.21 -28.55
CA GLY A 609 6.46 -24.81 -27.25
C GLY A 609 6.20 -26.31 -27.24
N ASN A 610 6.82 -27.00 -26.28
CA ASN A 610 6.64 -28.43 -26.07
C ASN A 610 6.08 -28.72 -24.67
N THR A 611 5.27 -29.76 -24.52
CA THR A 611 4.72 -30.19 -23.23
C THR A 611 4.65 -31.72 -23.12
N ASN A 612 5.15 -32.25 -22.00
CA ASN A 612 5.05 -33.68 -21.69
C ASN A 612 3.62 -34.11 -21.29
N ARG A 613 2.73 -33.13 -21.08
CA ARG A 613 1.33 -33.33 -20.71
C ARG A 613 0.42 -32.77 -21.81
N VAL A 614 -0.12 -33.66 -22.62
CA VAL A 614 -1.05 -33.34 -23.72
C VAL A 614 -2.46 -33.22 -23.15
N ILE A 615 -3.04 -32.03 -23.27
CA ILE A 615 -4.35 -31.64 -22.73
C ILE A 615 -5.11 -30.80 -23.75
N GLY A 616 -6.40 -31.08 -23.95
CA GLY A 616 -7.23 -30.41 -24.95
C GLY A 616 -8.33 -31.35 -25.44
N THR A 617 -9.19 -30.84 -26.32
CA THR A 617 -10.34 -31.62 -26.80
C THR A 617 -9.96 -32.55 -27.94
N TYR A 618 -10.15 -33.85 -27.73
CA TYR A 618 -9.97 -34.86 -28.75
C TYR A 618 -10.84 -34.58 -29.98
N GLY A 619 -10.24 -34.65 -31.17
CA GLY A 619 -10.89 -34.29 -32.43
C GLY A 619 -10.72 -32.82 -32.84
N TYR A 620 -10.11 -31.96 -32.02
CA TYR A 620 -9.69 -30.60 -32.43
C TYR A 620 -8.16 -30.42 -32.37
N MET A 621 -7.45 -31.35 -31.71
CA MET A 621 -6.00 -31.30 -31.56
C MET A 621 -5.28 -31.59 -32.88
N ALA A 622 -4.28 -30.77 -33.19
CA ALA A 622 -3.39 -31.00 -34.32
C ALA A 622 -2.53 -32.27 -34.13
N PRO A 623 -2.13 -32.97 -35.21
CA PRO A 623 -1.36 -34.21 -35.11
C PRO A 623 -0.06 -34.07 -34.31
N GLU A 624 0.72 -33.02 -34.57
CA GLU A 624 2.00 -32.76 -33.88
C GLU A 624 1.81 -32.46 -32.38
N TYR A 625 0.67 -31.89 -32.01
CA TYR A 625 0.35 -31.61 -30.61
C TYR A 625 -0.11 -32.87 -29.88
N ALA A 626 -0.94 -33.69 -30.55
CA ALA A 626 -1.45 -34.93 -29.98
C ALA A 626 -0.36 -36.00 -29.82
N SER A 627 0.56 -36.10 -30.78
CA SER A 627 1.64 -37.10 -30.79
C SER A 627 2.84 -36.65 -29.96
N ASP A 628 3.37 -35.47 -30.23
CA ASP A 628 4.69 -35.06 -29.74
C ASP A 628 4.61 -34.00 -28.63
N GLY A 629 3.41 -33.52 -28.30
CA GLY A 629 3.22 -32.44 -27.33
C GLY A 629 3.61 -31.05 -27.85
N GLN A 630 3.88 -30.91 -29.15
CA GLN A 630 4.29 -29.66 -29.76
C GLN A 630 3.09 -28.77 -30.07
N PHE A 631 3.05 -27.56 -29.52
CA PHE A 631 1.99 -26.59 -29.77
C PHE A 631 2.55 -25.26 -30.27
N SER A 632 1.84 -24.66 -31.23
CA SER A 632 2.21 -23.39 -31.86
C SER A 632 0.94 -22.65 -32.30
N VAL A 633 1.09 -21.44 -32.85
CA VAL A 633 -0.06 -20.77 -33.51
C VAL A 633 -0.69 -21.66 -34.60
N LYS A 634 0.07 -22.60 -35.19
CA LYS A 634 -0.41 -23.52 -36.23
C LYS A 634 -1.27 -24.65 -35.68
N SER A 635 -1.12 -25.03 -34.41
CA SER A 635 -2.03 -26.00 -33.79
C SER A 635 -3.41 -25.39 -33.52
N ASP A 636 -3.48 -24.11 -33.16
CA ASP A 636 -4.76 -23.38 -33.06
C ASP A 636 -5.42 -23.17 -34.44
N VAL A 637 -4.63 -22.89 -35.49
CA VAL A 637 -5.13 -22.80 -36.87
C VAL A 637 -5.78 -24.12 -37.31
N PHE A 638 -5.19 -25.26 -36.93
CA PHE A 638 -5.79 -26.57 -37.19
C PHE A 638 -7.14 -26.72 -36.51
N SER A 639 -7.24 -26.38 -35.21
CA SER A 639 -8.51 -26.39 -34.48
C SER A 639 -9.56 -25.45 -35.09
N PHE A 640 -9.14 -24.27 -35.59
CA PHE A 640 -10.00 -23.35 -36.32
C PHE A 640 -10.52 -23.94 -37.63
N GLY A 641 -9.67 -24.66 -38.39
CA GLY A 641 -10.08 -25.34 -39.61
C GLY A 641 -11.17 -26.40 -39.38
N ILE A 642 -11.08 -27.13 -38.28
CA ILE A 642 -12.11 -28.11 -37.88
C ILE A 642 -13.41 -27.39 -37.52
N LEU A 643 -13.33 -26.34 -36.69
CA LEU A 643 -14.48 -25.51 -36.36
C LEU A 643 -15.17 -24.94 -37.61
N LEU A 644 -14.38 -24.52 -38.61
CA LEU A 644 -14.90 -23.99 -39.87
C LEU A 644 -15.69 -25.05 -40.65
N LEU A 645 -15.16 -26.28 -40.77
CA LEU A 645 -15.86 -27.39 -41.42
C LEU A 645 -17.14 -27.80 -40.66
N GLU A 646 -17.13 -27.72 -39.33
CA GLU A 646 -18.31 -27.96 -38.51
C GLU A 646 -19.40 -26.91 -38.73
N ILE A 647 -19.03 -25.62 -38.81
CA ILE A 647 -19.96 -24.52 -39.09
C ILE A 647 -20.62 -24.68 -40.47
N ILE A 648 -19.84 -25.09 -41.48
CA ILE A 648 -20.36 -25.28 -42.85
C ILE A 648 -21.29 -26.49 -42.93
N SER A 649 -20.94 -27.57 -42.23
CA SER A 649 -21.59 -28.87 -42.42
C SER A 649 -22.73 -29.17 -41.46
N GLY A 650 -22.83 -28.44 -40.34
CA GLY A 650 -23.77 -28.75 -39.28
C GLY A 650 -23.46 -30.08 -38.57
N LYS A 651 -22.30 -30.68 -38.81
CA LYS A 651 -21.94 -32.04 -38.35
C LYS A 651 -20.75 -31.98 -37.41
N LYS A 652 -20.85 -32.65 -36.25
CA LYS A 652 -19.74 -32.76 -35.29
C LYS A 652 -18.62 -33.60 -35.89
N ASN A 653 -17.37 -33.19 -35.71
CA ASN A 653 -16.23 -34.01 -36.13
C ASN A 653 -16.16 -35.35 -35.37
N ARG A 654 -16.51 -35.35 -34.08
CA ARG A 654 -16.61 -36.56 -33.24
C ARG A 654 -17.93 -37.30 -33.53
N GLY A 655 -17.84 -38.59 -33.86
CA GLY A 655 -19.01 -39.45 -34.10
C GLY A 655 -19.57 -39.40 -35.52
N PHE A 656 -18.96 -38.62 -36.42
CA PHE A 656 -19.30 -38.69 -37.85
C PHE A 656 -18.78 -40.00 -38.44
N TYR A 657 -19.69 -40.90 -38.80
CA TYR A 657 -19.40 -42.11 -39.56
C TYR A 657 -20.21 -42.07 -40.86
N HIS A 658 -19.54 -41.73 -41.97
CA HIS A 658 -20.17 -41.91 -43.27
C HIS A 658 -20.29 -43.41 -43.56
N SER A 659 -21.49 -43.84 -43.95
CA SER A 659 -22.00 -45.22 -43.88
C SER A 659 -21.26 -46.28 -44.73
N ASN A 660 -20.11 -45.96 -45.31
CA ASN A 660 -19.28 -46.94 -46.05
C ASN A 660 -17.76 -46.92 -45.73
N ASN A 661 -17.16 -45.88 -45.11
CA ASN A 661 -15.68 -45.74 -45.09
C ASN A 661 -14.99 -45.41 -43.75
N LYS A 662 -15.68 -45.40 -42.59
CA LYS A 662 -15.07 -45.09 -41.26
C LYS A 662 -14.26 -43.78 -41.19
N LEU A 663 -14.54 -42.79 -42.05
CA LEU A 663 -13.85 -41.49 -42.07
C LEU A 663 -14.53 -40.51 -41.09
N ASN A 664 -13.71 -39.74 -40.37
CA ASN A 664 -14.17 -38.56 -39.61
C ASN A 664 -14.55 -37.40 -40.55
N LEU A 665 -15.06 -36.28 -40.01
CA LEU A 665 -15.53 -35.15 -40.84
C LEU A 665 -14.45 -34.61 -41.78
N ILE A 666 -13.21 -34.53 -41.30
CA ILE A 666 -12.06 -34.07 -42.08
C ILE A 666 -11.80 -35.00 -43.27
N GLY A 667 -11.76 -36.31 -43.04
CA GLY A 667 -11.55 -37.29 -44.12
C GLY A 667 -12.67 -37.30 -45.15
N HIS A 668 -13.90 -37.11 -44.70
CA HIS A 668 -15.04 -36.97 -45.62
C HIS A 668 -14.98 -35.68 -46.43
N ALA A 669 -14.63 -34.55 -45.81
CA ALA A 669 -14.43 -33.27 -46.50
C ALA A 669 -13.31 -33.37 -47.55
N TRP A 670 -12.19 -34.00 -47.21
CA TRP A 670 -11.08 -34.24 -48.13
C TRP A 670 -11.45 -35.12 -49.32
N LYS A 671 -12.23 -36.19 -49.08
CA LYS A 671 -12.76 -37.04 -50.15
C LYS A 671 -13.61 -36.22 -51.12
N LEU A 672 -14.59 -35.47 -50.61
CA LEU A 672 -15.48 -34.64 -51.43
C LEU A 672 -14.73 -33.57 -52.21
N TRP A 673 -13.66 -33.00 -51.66
CA TRP A 673 -12.80 -32.06 -52.37
C TRP A 673 -12.13 -32.70 -53.59
N ASN A 674 -11.51 -33.87 -53.40
CA ASN A 674 -10.83 -34.58 -54.48
C ASN A 674 -11.80 -35.10 -55.57
N GLU A 675 -13.04 -35.39 -55.18
CA GLU A 675 -14.11 -35.78 -56.11
C GLU A 675 -14.78 -34.58 -56.80
N GLY A 676 -14.40 -33.34 -56.47
CA GLY A 676 -14.98 -32.12 -57.04
C GLY A 676 -16.42 -31.84 -56.58
N MET A 677 -16.84 -32.39 -55.43
CA MET A 677 -18.21 -32.29 -54.89
C MET A 677 -18.28 -31.65 -53.48
N PRO A 678 -17.62 -30.52 -53.21
CA PRO A 678 -17.62 -29.90 -51.88
C PRO A 678 -19.01 -29.41 -51.43
N SER A 679 -19.93 -29.16 -52.36
CA SER A 679 -21.32 -28.77 -52.08
C SER A 679 -22.11 -29.82 -51.30
N GLN A 680 -21.73 -31.10 -51.37
CA GLN A 680 -22.43 -32.18 -50.64
C GLN A 680 -22.20 -32.14 -49.12
N LEU A 681 -21.18 -31.41 -48.65
CA LEU A 681 -20.95 -31.27 -47.22
C LEU A 681 -21.80 -30.14 -46.59
N ILE A 682 -22.34 -29.24 -47.42
CA ILE A 682 -23.06 -28.05 -46.96
C ILE A 682 -24.31 -28.47 -46.18
N ASP A 683 -24.50 -27.86 -45.01
CA ASP A 683 -25.67 -28.05 -44.17
C ASP A 683 -26.95 -27.68 -44.95
N PRO A 684 -27.94 -28.58 -45.05
CA PRO A 684 -29.24 -28.27 -45.66
C PRO A 684 -29.91 -27.03 -45.06
N CYS A 685 -29.68 -26.73 -43.77
CA CYS A 685 -30.25 -25.56 -43.10
C CYS A 685 -29.88 -24.21 -43.72
N ILE A 686 -28.76 -24.12 -44.45
CA ILE A 686 -28.30 -22.85 -45.04
C ILE A 686 -28.60 -22.75 -46.53
N GLN A 687 -29.24 -23.75 -47.14
CA GLN A 687 -29.41 -23.87 -48.59
C GLN A 687 -30.20 -22.72 -49.24
N ASP A 688 -31.12 -22.08 -48.51
CA ASP A 688 -31.96 -21.01 -49.06
C ASP A 688 -31.34 -19.60 -48.91
N SER A 689 -30.17 -19.46 -48.27
CA SER A 689 -29.60 -18.16 -47.83
C SER A 689 -28.13 -17.92 -48.21
N PHE A 690 -27.49 -18.84 -48.94
CA PHE A 690 -26.03 -18.85 -49.06
C PHE A 690 -25.50 -18.43 -50.44
N ASN A 691 -24.41 -17.68 -50.44
CA ASN A 691 -23.57 -17.51 -51.62
C ASN A 691 -22.67 -18.75 -51.74
N LEU A 692 -22.93 -19.61 -52.73
CA LEU A 692 -22.18 -20.85 -52.95
C LEU A 692 -20.67 -20.58 -53.07
N ALA A 693 -20.24 -19.50 -53.72
CA ALA A 693 -18.82 -19.17 -53.84
C ALA A 693 -18.18 -18.90 -52.46
N GLU A 694 -18.89 -18.22 -51.57
CA GLU A 694 -18.42 -17.91 -50.22
C GLU A 694 -18.32 -19.17 -49.35
N VAL A 695 -19.33 -20.06 -49.43
CA VAL A 695 -19.32 -21.33 -48.68
C VAL A 695 -18.19 -22.24 -49.16
N ILE A 696 -18.03 -22.40 -50.48
CA ILE A 696 -16.95 -23.20 -51.06
C ILE A 696 -15.58 -22.60 -50.73
N ARG A 697 -15.47 -21.27 -50.68
CA ARG A 697 -14.24 -20.60 -50.24
C ARG A 697 -13.93 -20.90 -48.77
N CYS A 698 -14.91 -20.82 -47.87
CA CYS A 698 -14.74 -21.20 -46.47
C CYS A 698 -14.35 -22.68 -46.31
N PHE A 699 -14.96 -23.56 -47.11
CA PHE A 699 -14.63 -24.99 -47.13
C PHE A 699 -13.16 -25.21 -47.53
N HIS A 700 -12.72 -24.52 -48.58
CA HIS A 700 -11.34 -24.57 -49.06
C HIS A 700 -10.35 -24.06 -48.01
N ILE A 701 -10.64 -22.93 -47.36
CA ILE A 701 -9.84 -22.39 -46.25
C ILE A 701 -9.80 -23.40 -45.07
N GLY A 702 -10.92 -24.06 -44.78
CA GLY A 702 -11.00 -25.12 -43.78
C GLY A 702 -9.99 -26.24 -44.04
N LEU A 703 -9.93 -26.72 -45.28
CA LEU A 703 -8.94 -27.73 -45.71
C LEU A 703 -7.49 -27.24 -45.62
N LEU A 704 -7.22 -25.99 -45.99
CA LEU A 704 -5.88 -25.39 -45.84
C LEU A 704 -5.44 -25.33 -44.38
N CYS A 705 -6.37 -25.07 -43.45
CA CYS A 705 -6.10 -25.01 -42.02
C CYS A 705 -5.82 -26.38 -41.40
N VAL A 706 -6.42 -27.47 -41.91
CA VAL A 706 -6.29 -28.83 -41.33
C VAL A 706 -5.21 -29.71 -41.97
N GLN A 707 -4.28 -29.12 -42.73
CA GLN A 707 -3.19 -29.87 -43.38
C GLN A 707 -2.29 -30.59 -42.37
N GLN A 708 -1.75 -31.76 -42.75
CA GLN A 708 -0.92 -32.61 -41.88
C GLN A 708 0.27 -31.84 -41.28
N HIS A 709 1.04 -31.13 -42.10
CA HIS A 709 2.24 -30.43 -41.63
C HIS A 709 1.94 -28.97 -41.23
N PRO A 710 2.40 -28.51 -40.05
CA PRO A 710 2.16 -27.14 -39.56
C PRO A 710 2.62 -26.03 -40.52
N LYS A 711 3.72 -26.25 -41.23
CA LYS A 711 4.29 -25.30 -42.21
C LYS A 711 3.39 -25.04 -43.42
N ASP A 712 2.53 -26.00 -43.76
CA ASP A 712 1.63 -25.89 -44.91
C ASP A 712 0.35 -25.12 -44.55
N ARG A 713 -0.01 -25.07 -43.27
CA ARG A 713 -1.19 -24.34 -42.79
C ARG A 713 -0.98 -22.83 -42.93
N PRO A 714 -2.01 -22.02 -43.24
CA PRO A 714 -1.89 -20.57 -43.29
C PRO A 714 -1.62 -19.95 -41.90
N SER A 715 -1.31 -18.66 -41.84
CA SER A 715 -1.37 -17.88 -40.59
C SER A 715 -2.76 -17.25 -40.45
N MET A 716 -3.17 -16.86 -39.24
CA MET A 716 -4.47 -16.19 -39.06
C MET A 716 -4.62 -14.87 -39.86
N PRO A 717 -3.59 -14.02 -40.04
CA PRO A 717 -3.66 -12.90 -40.98
C PRO A 717 -3.99 -13.34 -42.40
N SER A 718 -3.33 -14.41 -42.89
CA SER A 718 -3.61 -14.95 -44.20
C SER A 718 -5.04 -15.49 -44.28
N VAL A 719 -5.54 -16.16 -43.24
CA VAL A 719 -6.94 -16.62 -43.18
C VAL A 719 -7.92 -15.46 -43.25
N ILE A 720 -7.69 -14.35 -42.52
CA ILE A 720 -8.53 -13.15 -42.58
C ILE A 720 -8.52 -12.53 -43.98
N LEU A 721 -7.35 -12.42 -44.61
CA LEU A 721 -7.22 -11.94 -45.98
C LEU A 721 -7.96 -12.86 -46.95
N MET A 722 -7.83 -14.18 -46.81
CA MET A 722 -8.53 -15.16 -47.62
C MET A 722 -10.04 -15.03 -47.45
N LEU A 723 -10.56 -14.93 -46.24
CA LEU A 723 -12.00 -14.76 -45.99
C LEU A 723 -12.57 -13.47 -46.60
N GLY A 724 -11.81 -12.37 -46.60
CA GLY A 724 -12.28 -11.05 -47.04
C GLY A 724 -11.94 -10.62 -48.46
N SER A 725 -11.32 -11.49 -49.27
CA SER A 725 -10.89 -11.15 -50.64
C SER A 725 -11.27 -12.21 -51.66
N GLU A 726 -11.22 -11.86 -52.94
CA GLU A 726 -11.44 -12.78 -54.06
C GLU A 726 -10.13 -13.43 -54.58
N THR A 727 -9.07 -13.42 -53.78
CA THR A 727 -7.76 -13.96 -54.20
C THR A 727 -7.83 -15.46 -54.49
N VAL A 728 -7.05 -15.89 -55.48
CA VAL A 728 -6.88 -17.32 -55.80
C VAL A 728 -6.21 -18.03 -54.62
N LEU A 729 -6.86 -19.08 -54.13
CA LEU A 729 -6.38 -19.87 -53.01
C LEU A 729 -5.45 -21.00 -53.48
N PRO A 730 -4.38 -21.32 -52.73
CA PRO A 730 -3.50 -22.45 -53.04
C PRO A 730 -4.26 -23.78 -52.89
N GLN A 731 -3.87 -24.80 -53.66
CA GLN A 731 -4.47 -26.13 -53.51
C GLN A 731 -4.12 -26.74 -52.14
N PRO A 732 -5.10 -27.33 -51.41
CA PRO A 732 -4.84 -27.93 -50.12
C PRO A 732 -4.10 -29.26 -50.29
N LYS A 733 -3.17 -29.55 -49.39
CA LYS A 733 -2.50 -30.86 -49.26
C LYS A 733 -3.28 -31.77 -48.32
N GLN A 734 -2.83 -33.02 -48.21
CA GLN A 734 -3.45 -34.03 -47.36
C GLN A 734 -3.65 -33.52 -45.91
N PRO A 735 -4.85 -33.69 -45.33
CA PRO A 735 -5.15 -33.24 -43.98
C PRO A 735 -4.53 -34.16 -42.93
N GLY A 736 -4.47 -33.66 -41.70
CA GLY A 736 -3.98 -34.40 -40.55
C GLY A 736 -4.96 -35.46 -40.06
N TYR A 737 -4.58 -36.75 -40.07
CA TYR A 737 -5.40 -37.84 -39.51
C TYR A 737 -4.80 -38.36 -38.20
N LEU A 738 -5.64 -38.49 -37.17
CA LEU A 738 -5.27 -39.21 -35.93
C LEU A 738 -5.38 -40.75 -36.06
N ALA A 739 -5.88 -41.27 -37.19
CA ALA A 739 -6.27 -42.67 -37.35
C ALA A 739 -5.15 -43.64 -37.79
N ASP A 740 -3.99 -43.16 -38.26
CA ASP A 740 -2.94 -44.02 -38.85
C ASP A 740 -2.07 -44.80 -37.83
N TRP A 741 -2.33 -44.70 -36.53
CA TRP A 741 -1.45 -45.34 -35.53
C TRP A 741 -1.60 -46.87 -35.39
N LYS A 742 -2.62 -47.52 -35.96
CA LYS A 742 -2.79 -48.99 -35.78
C LYS A 742 -2.35 -49.85 -36.97
N SER A 743 -1.71 -49.32 -38.01
CA SER A 743 -1.55 -50.08 -39.27
C SER A 743 -0.19 -50.06 -39.96
N THR A 744 0.86 -49.52 -39.36
CA THR A 744 2.23 -49.65 -39.89
C THR A 744 3.17 -50.32 -38.88
N GLY A 745 2.83 -51.56 -38.53
CA GLY A 745 3.84 -52.55 -38.18
C GLY A 745 4.37 -53.15 -39.48
N GLN A 746 5.44 -52.56 -40.05
CA GLN A 746 6.29 -53.28 -40.99
C GLN A 746 7.76 -53.07 -40.63
N ASP A 747 8.37 -54.22 -40.38
CA ASP A 747 9.75 -54.51 -40.03
C ASP A 747 10.79 -53.67 -40.77
N TYR A 748 11.55 -52.86 -40.04
CA TYR A 748 12.96 -52.64 -40.35
C TYR A 748 13.76 -52.57 -39.05
N SER A 749 14.65 -53.54 -38.92
CA SER A 749 15.65 -53.67 -37.87
C SER A 749 16.70 -52.57 -37.98
N SER A 750 16.84 -51.73 -36.95
CA SER A 750 18.13 -51.15 -36.59
C SER A 750 18.13 -50.66 -35.14
N SER A 751 19.16 -51.10 -34.42
CA SER A 751 19.47 -50.94 -33.02
C SER A 751 19.84 -49.51 -32.60
N THR A 752 19.15 -48.97 -31.58
CA THR A 752 19.67 -48.22 -30.41
C THR A 752 18.51 -47.85 -29.48
N PRO A 753 18.65 -47.91 -28.13
CA PRO A 753 17.56 -47.60 -27.22
C PRO A 753 17.48 -46.09 -26.97
N GLU A 754 16.69 -45.37 -27.77
CA GLU A 754 16.19 -44.07 -27.33
C GLU A 754 14.94 -44.29 -26.47
N SER A 755 14.99 -43.77 -25.25
CA SER A 755 13.88 -43.82 -24.31
C SER A 755 12.69 -43.02 -24.88
N CYS A 756 11.66 -43.73 -25.34
CA CYS A 756 10.35 -43.12 -25.59
C CYS A 756 9.84 -42.48 -24.29
N SER A 757 9.82 -41.15 -24.22
CA SER A 757 9.08 -40.44 -23.19
C SER A 757 7.59 -40.68 -23.42
N THR A 758 6.97 -41.50 -22.59
CA THR A 758 5.51 -41.64 -22.53
C THR A 758 4.91 -40.34 -22.02
N ASN A 759 4.52 -39.45 -22.95
CA ASN A 759 3.75 -38.27 -22.62
C ASN A 759 2.44 -38.70 -21.93
N THR A 760 2.11 -38.08 -20.81
CA THR A 760 0.89 -38.38 -20.07
C THR A 760 -0.28 -37.65 -20.72
N ILE A 761 -1.18 -38.39 -21.36
CA ILE A 761 -2.36 -37.84 -22.03
C ILE A 761 -3.51 -37.76 -21.03
N THR A 762 -4.12 -36.59 -20.87
CA THR A 762 -5.37 -36.43 -20.11
C THR A 762 -6.43 -35.87 -21.04
N ILE A 763 -7.41 -36.69 -21.41
CA ILE A 763 -8.50 -36.32 -22.33
C ILE A 763 -9.75 -36.02 -21.50
N SER A 764 -10.36 -34.86 -21.72
CA SER A 764 -11.70 -34.56 -21.20
C SER A 764 -12.76 -35.17 -22.12
N GLU A 765 -13.43 -36.22 -21.66
CA GLU A 765 -14.64 -36.74 -22.29
C GLU A 765 -15.88 -35.96 -21.82
N LEU A 766 -16.78 -35.66 -22.75
CA LEU A 766 -18.13 -35.18 -22.45
C LEU A 766 -19.10 -36.31 -22.81
N GLU A 767 -19.68 -36.95 -21.78
CA GLU A 767 -20.89 -37.74 -21.94
C GLU A 767 -22.05 -36.79 -22.26
N GLY A 768 -22.69 -37.00 -23.42
CA GLY A 768 -23.91 -36.30 -23.76
C GLY A 768 -25.10 -36.89 -23.01
N ARG A 769 -25.89 -36.02 -22.37
CA ARG A 769 -27.34 -36.20 -22.32
C ARG A 769 -27.99 -35.06 -23.07
#